data_AF-A0A084QXN6-F1
#
_entry.id   AF-A0A084QXN6-F1
#
_cell.length_a   1.000
_cell.length_b   1.000
_cell.length_c   1.000
_cell.angle_alpha   90.00
_cell.angle_beta   90.00
_cell.angle_gamma   90.00
#
_symmetry.space_group_name_H-M   'P 1'
#
loop_
_entity.id
_entity.type
_entity.pdbx_description
1 polymer ?
#
loop_
_entity_poly.entity_id
_entity_poly.type
_entity_poly.pdbx_seq_one_letter_code
_entity_poly.pdbx_strand_id
1 'polypeptide(L)'
;MPLRPRYSRGCFACRRMKVKCDEQKPQCRRCLVGRRKCPGFPEVSNFVFMNADCSVSSSRAIEHSPAAERARSPSVVKPSTDWEQHAIAYFLDNFVLKNAQEETRGYLQFLPELILTRGNEVCLRDALLAVSMTSLANISSNPTMRLRSAQLYGQALRSTSAALDCHEPGNNIPLLAAILLLQKRDTLAGDLSVPDPHGQGLIQLVSARAMERPESTTEHGLLHTIHARLRMSNLGAKDPRKLTLFVPNVITKDPEARIWALIDNVSDICRDLHALATISNGCHQSRFQEVMDRAFIIEVQLRAWSRQLSQTQAYSAIDLMPGFVDPSGLQFAEKVYTYTSMQEACHWVTYWSGHMVLLSALLDSIHLAERLGLGYTVPQARDRITTDLLGSANAICSSVPFMLGEIDTRGNPLIGTKGKALGAYFLTRFLAIISETTPLPKQQRLWTLDCLSRIGYNWGIGAAFSARTKCVQMDGFHTRPNLPIAAASLLLFATKANGCGPSYSPANLTALSEQNNRARSTICTGPKRKTVIENVRVFDGRRLRPPSSVVIDGDIIGRDADGATERIDGQGGVLLPGFIESHSHPQTIEHMNLLTGFGVTTAFHMACYSTAHCLSLQNHRGLVDIHWGTTPATAFGSAVGSVILNLTSDPSLLIHNDSDATRWSDQQMGRNPEFFKLAASNPGLSQGALTAVVEYAHQHGRNAVCHAADQASHLQAHLSGADQIHHTPLDVAIDSQLAHKVFARGQVCVPTLSVMKAFADLMGANYAAARESLRVYYEARVPILAGTDANTETPATVPFGSSFHSELELMVEAGMSTVDVLRSATVLPAKYWGLSDRGVIALGKRADLILIGGDPLVDINTTRDIKCVWVAGDRLDS
;
A
#
# COMPACT_ATOMS: atom_id res chain seq x y z
N MET A 1 -5.81 16.10 27.00
CA MET A 1 -4.77 16.83 26.24
C MET A 1 -3.39 16.36 26.70
N PRO A 2 -2.52 15.87 25.81
CA PRO A 2 -1.08 15.97 25.99
C PRO A 2 -0.50 17.13 25.16
N LEU A 3 0.50 17.79 25.74
CA LEU A 3 1.07 19.07 25.35
C LEU A 3 1.94 19.01 24.09
N ARG A 4 1.72 19.94 23.15
CA ARG A 4 2.68 20.25 22.07
C ARG A 4 3.91 20.96 22.66
N PRO A 5 5.15 20.66 22.22
CA PRO A 5 6.33 21.37 22.70
C PRO A 5 6.36 22.81 22.13
N ARG A 6 6.31 23.81 23.02
CA ARG A 6 6.53 25.22 22.66
C ARG A 6 8.02 25.49 22.53
N TYR A 7 8.46 25.93 21.35
CA TYR A 7 9.83 26.38 21.12
C TYR A 7 10.13 27.70 21.86
N SER A 8 11.17 27.72 22.70
CA SER A 8 11.62 28.90 23.45
C SER A 8 12.28 29.95 22.53
N ARG A 9 11.79 31.21 22.57
CA ARG A 9 12.31 32.35 21.79
C ARG A 9 13.52 33.07 22.41
N GLY A 10 13.93 32.70 23.62
CA GLY A 10 15.08 33.28 24.32
C GLY A 10 16.42 33.12 23.59
N CYS A 11 17.41 33.97 23.92
CA CYS A 11 18.74 33.91 23.32
C CYS A 11 19.44 32.57 23.56
N PHE A 12 20.38 32.18 22.69
CA PHE A 12 21.06 30.89 22.78
C PHE A 12 21.75 30.68 24.14
N ALA A 13 22.34 31.73 24.73
CA ALA A 13 22.97 31.64 26.04
C ALA A 13 21.98 31.36 27.18
N CYS A 14 20.83 32.05 27.22
CA CYS A 14 19.81 31.82 28.24
C CYS A 14 19.13 30.46 28.05
N ARG A 15 18.94 30.00 26.80
CA ARG A 15 18.43 28.65 26.48
C ARG A 15 19.36 27.56 27.00
N ARG A 16 20.67 27.69 26.74
CA ARG A 16 21.68 26.74 27.23
C ARG A 16 21.68 26.63 28.75
N MET A 17 21.44 27.76 29.43
CA MET A 17 21.37 27.82 30.90
C MET A 17 19.98 27.47 31.46
N LYS A 18 18.99 27.18 30.61
CA LYS A 18 17.58 26.93 30.99
C LYS A 18 16.97 28.03 31.87
N VAL A 19 17.34 29.30 31.64
CA VAL A 19 16.79 30.46 32.36
C VAL A 19 15.92 31.33 31.45
N LYS A 20 14.93 32.02 32.05
CA LYS A 20 14.03 32.91 31.30
C LYS A 20 14.79 34.09 30.71
N CYS A 21 14.63 34.29 29.41
CA CYS A 21 15.22 35.38 28.64
C CYS A 21 14.17 36.47 28.41
N ASP A 22 14.60 37.73 28.44
CA ASP A 22 13.78 38.92 28.22
C ASP A 22 13.67 39.33 26.74
N GLU A 23 14.34 38.61 25.83
CA GLU A 23 14.22 38.75 24.37
C GLU A 23 14.59 40.13 23.77
N GLN A 24 15.17 41.04 24.56
CA GLN A 24 15.66 42.33 24.07
C GLN A 24 16.82 42.17 23.07
N LYS A 25 16.70 42.80 21.90
CA LYS A 25 17.73 42.84 20.85
C LYS A 25 18.51 44.17 20.94
N PRO A 26 19.83 44.18 20.66
CA PRO A 26 20.64 43.09 20.13
C PRO A 26 21.17 42.09 21.17
N GLN A 27 21.09 42.40 22.48
CA GLN A 27 21.52 41.53 23.57
C GLN A 27 20.52 41.55 24.72
N CYS A 28 20.20 40.39 25.30
CA CYS A 28 19.22 40.32 26.39
C CYS A 28 19.80 40.91 27.69
N ARG A 29 18.97 41.55 28.51
CA ARG A 29 19.39 42.24 29.74
C ARG A 29 20.08 41.30 30.72
N ARG A 30 19.68 40.02 30.77
CA ARG A 30 20.29 39.03 31.67
C ARG A 30 21.73 38.66 31.27
N CYS A 31 22.03 38.61 29.97
CA CYS A 31 23.40 38.46 29.50
C CYS A 31 24.23 39.71 29.80
N LEU A 32 23.63 40.90 29.62
CA LEU A 32 24.27 42.19 29.87
C LEU A 32 24.65 42.38 31.35
N VAL A 33 23.70 42.18 32.26
CA VAL A 33 23.93 42.29 33.72
C VAL A 33 24.92 41.22 34.20
N GLY A 34 24.87 40.03 33.60
CA GLY A 34 25.82 38.96 33.89
C GLY A 34 27.21 39.15 33.28
N ARG A 35 27.52 40.32 32.67
CA ARG A 35 28.77 40.62 31.95
C ARG A 35 29.18 39.51 30.96
N ARG A 36 28.22 38.95 30.23
CA ARG A 36 28.44 37.86 29.26
C ARG A 36 28.01 38.27 27.87
N LYS A 37 28.77 37.86 26.86
CA LYS A 37 28.45 38.11 25.44
C LYS A 37 27.18 37.33 25.06
N CYS A 38 26.13 38.04 24.60
CA CYS A 38 24.90 37.41 24.12
C CYS A 38 25.10 36.95 22.66
N PRO A 39 25.07 35.64 22.36
CA PRO A 39 25.34 35.10 21.03
C PRO A 39 24.17 35.27 20.04
N GLY A 40 23.20 36.13 20.36
CA GLY A 40 22.01 36.36 19.56
C GLY A 40 20.84 35.44 19.89
N PHE A 41 19.75 35.62 19.15
CA PHE A 41 18.50 34.91 19.28
C PHE A 41 18.33 33.93 18.13
N PRO A 42 17.58 32.83 18.31
CA PRO A 42 17.20 31.98 17.18
C PRO A 42 16.50 32.83 16.13
N GLU A 43 16.95 32.77 14.88
CA GLU A 43 16.21 33.36 13.78
C GLU A 43 14.89 32.63 13.63
N VAL A 44 13.79 33.39 13.65
CA VAL A 44 12.49 32.86 13.23
C VAL A 44 12.50 32.96 11.71
N SER A 45 13.14 32.00 11.05
CA SER A 45 13.10 31.90 9.59
C SER A 45 11.74 31.33 9.17
N ASN A 46 10.98 32.25 8.60
CA ASN A 46 9.83 32.04 7.74
C ASN A 46 10.15 31.02 6.64
N PHE A 47 9.41 29.91 6.57
CA PHE A 47 9.27 29.15 5.32
C PHE A 47 8.32 29.94 4.40
N VAL A 48 8.87 30.95 3.74
CA VAL A 48 8.25 31.61 2.59
C VAL A 48 9.00 31.11 1.36
N PHE A 49 8.29 30.34 0.54
CA PHE A 49 8.72 29.96 -0.80
C PHE A 49 8.83 31.23 -1.66
N MET A 50 10.03 31.53 -2.17
CA MET A 50 10.23 32.59 -3.16
C MET A 50 9.74 32.10 -4.52
N ASN A 51 8.58 32.61 -4.95
CA ASN A 51 8.26 32.75 -6.36
C ASN A 51 9.14 33.85 -6.95
N ALA A 52 9.78 33.57 -8.07
CA ALA A 52 10.35 34.58 -8.93
C ALA A 52 9.20 35.27 -9.69
N ASP A 53 9.04 36.58 -9.52
CA ASP A 53 8.48 37.45 -10.54
C ASP A 53 9.07 38.85 -10.46
N CYS A 54 9.44 39.34 -11.64
CA CYS A 54 10.06 40.63 -11.89
C CYS A 54 9.14 41.81 -11.54
N SER A 55 9.80 42.90 -11.14
CA SER A 55 9.30 44.23 -10.85
C SER A 55 8.21 44.76 -11.80
N VAL A 56 7.18 45.40 -11.20
CA VAL A 56 6.30 46.36 -11.88
C VAL A 56 6.45 47.72 -11.20
N SER A 57 6.83 48.74 -11.97
CA SER A 57 6.60 50.14 -11.63
C SER A 57 5.41 50.69 -12.43
N SER A 58 4.46 51.27 -11.69
CA SER A 58 3.35 52.16 -12.04
C SER A 58 3.26 52.72 -13.47
N SER A 59 2.07 52.70 -14.10
CA SER A 59 1.05 53.75 -14.00
C SER A 59 0.02 53.74 -15.14
N ARG A 60 -1.25 53.99 -14.76
CA ARG A 60 -2.40 54.59 -15.49
C ARG A 60 -3.12 53.84 -16.62
N ALA A 61 -4.45 53.88 -16.47
CA ALA A 61 -5.52 53.46 -17.38
C ALA A 61 -5.62 54.35 -18.64
N ILE A 62 -6.14 53.79 -19.74
CA ILE A 62 -6.95 54.41 -20.81
C ILE A 62 -7.65 53.30 -21.62
N GLU A 63 -8.77 53.67 -22.23
CA GLU A 63 -9.95 52.95 -22.69
C GLU A 63 -9.88 52.15 -24.02
N HIS A 64 -10.97 51.39 -24.23
CA HIS A 64 -11.47 50.63 -25.39
C HIS A 64 -11.03 51.00 -26.83
N SER A 65 -10.83 49.95 -27.67
CA SER A 65 -11.54 49.76 -28.95
C SER A 65 -11.35 48.35 -29.56
N PRO A 66 -12.29 47.85 -30.42
CA PRO A 66 -12.37 46.44 -30.83
C PRO A 66 -11.89 46.16 -32.28
N ALA A 67 -11.79 44.85 -32.55
CA ALA A 67 -11.78 44.15 -33.85
C ALA A 67 -10.45 43.96 -34.60
N ALA A 68 -10.09 42.69 -34.84
CA ALA A 68 -10.02 42.10 -36.19
C ALA A 68 -9.66 40.61 -36.11
N GLU A 69 -10.56 39.76 -36.62
CA GLU A 69 -10.32 38.34 -36.90
C GLU A 69 -9.19 38.15 -37.92
N ARG A 70 -8.28 37.21 -37.65
CA ARG A 70 -7.52 36.51 -38.69
C ARG A 70 -7.38 35.03 -38.34
N ALA A 71 -8.03 34.22 -39.17
CA ALA A 71 -8.00 32.77 -39.16
C ALA A 71 -6.56 32.22 -39.13
N ARG A 72 -6.32 31.24 -38.25
CA ARG A 72 -5.14 30.36 -38.30
C ARG A 72 -5.59 28.89 -38.20
N SER A 73 -4.96 28.11 -39.05
CA SER A 73 -5.04 26.68 -39.33
C SER A 73 -5.18 25.78 -38.08
N PRO A 74 -5.72 24.55 -38.22
CA PRO A 74 -5.97 23.67 -37.09
C PRO A 74 -4.65 23.29 -36.42
N SER A 75 -4.37 23.90 -35.28
CA SER A 75 -3.31 23.47 -34.39
C SER A 75 -3.70 22.10 -33.83
N VAL A 76 -2.83 21.11 -34.03
CA VAL A 76 -2.79 19.87 -33.26
C VAL A 76 -3.08 20.19 -31.80
N VAL A 77 -4.21 19.68 -31.29
CA VAL A 77 -4.68 19.92 -29.92
C VAL A 77 -3.62 19.38 -28.97
N LYS A 78 -2.95 20.27 -28.23
CA LYS A 78 -2.25 19.89 -27.00
C LYS A 78 -3.32 19.45 -25.99
N PRO A 79 -3.19 18.28 -25.33
CA PRO A 79 -4.13 17.88 -24.28
C PRO A 79 -4.14 18.93 -23.15
N SER A 80 -5.32 19.30 -22.67
CA SER A 80 -5.51 20.36 -21.66
C SER A 80 -5.08 19.92 -20.25
N THR A 81 -4.76 20.92 -19.41
CA THR A 81 -4.12 20.84 -18.09
C THR A 81 -5.08 20.79 -16.89
N ASP A 82 -6.31 20.27 -17.00
CA ASP A 82 -7.26 20.28 -15.86
C ASP A 82 -7.78 18.89 -15.47
N TRP A 83 -6.92 18.11 -14.81
CA TRP A 83 -7.26 16.78 -14.28
C TRP A 83 -8.34 16.82 -13.18
N GLU A 84 -8.52 17.96 -12.52
CA GLU A 84 -9.49 18.13 -11.44
C GLU A 84 -10.93 18.12 -11.97
N GLN A 85 -11.18 18.82 -13.09
CA GLN A 85 -12.48 18.77 -13.79
C GLN A 85 -12.79 17.37 -14.34
N HIS A 86 -11.81 16.68 -14.91
CA HIS A 86 -11.97 15.32 -15.40
C HIS A 86 -12.33 14.35 -14.28
N ALA A 87 -11.72 14.49 -13.10
CA ALA A 87 -12.03 13.68 -11.94
C ALA A 87 -13.47 13.89 -11.47
N ILE A 88 -13.93 15.14 -11.37
CA ILE A 88 -15.31 15.44 -10.98
C ILE A 88 -16.30 14.86 -11.99
N ALA A 89 -16.06 15.05 -13.29
CA ALA A 89 -16.92 14.49 -14.34
C ALA A 89 -17.00 12.96 -14.26
N TYR A 90 -15.85 12.30 -14.08
CA TYR A 90 -15.78 10.85 -13.89
C TYR A 90 -16.59 10.38 -12.68
N PHE A 91 -16.43 11.06 -11.53
CA PHE A 91 -17.14 10.72 -10.30
C PHE A 91 -18.65 10.87 -10.44
N LEU A 92 -19.11 11.98 -11.03
CA LEU A 92 -20.54 12.23 -11.25
C LEU A 92 -21.15 11.18 -12.17
N ASP A 93 -20.48 10.83 -13.27
CA ASP A 93 -21.00 9.82 -14.21
C ASP A 93 -21.09 8.41 -13.57
N ASN A 94 -20.10 8.04 -12.75
CA ASN A 94 -19.99 6.68 -12.21
C ASN A 94 -20.75 6.44 -10.92
N PHE A 95 -21.00 7.48 -10.12
CA PHE A 95 -21.60 7.34 -8.79
C PHE A 95 -22.91 8.10 -8.58
N VAL A 96 -23.34 8.94 -9.51
CA VAL A 96 -24.66 9.59 -9.42
C VAL A 96 -25.67 8.81 -10.25
N LEU A 97 -26.77 8.41 -9.60
CA LEU A 97 -27.93 7.81 -10.25
C LEU A 97 -29.09 8.79 -10.18
N LYS A 98 -29.56 9.26 -11.34
CA LYS A 98 -30.76 10.12 -11.41
C LYS A 98 -31.99 9.23 -11.58
N ASN A 99 -33.02 9.47 -10.78
CA ASN A 99 -34.34 8.92 -11.01
C ASN A 99 -35.13 9.93 -11.87
N ALA A 100 -35.65 9.46 -13.01
CA ALA A 100 -36.36 10.29 -13.98
C ALA A 100 -37.81 10.60 -13.58
N GLN A 101 -38.39 9.82 -12.65
CA GLN A 101 -39.78 9.94 -12.22
C GLN A 101 -39.92 10.73 -10.91
N GLU A 102 -38.91 10.71 -10.04
CA GLU A 102 -38.92 11.42 -8.75
C GLU A 102 -37.56 12.06 -8.43
N GLU A 103 -37.55 13.37 -8.19
CA GLU A 103 -36.32 14.17 -8.03
C GLU A 103 -35.51 13.84 -6.76
N THR A 104 -36.13 13.22 -5.76
CA THR A 104 -35.53 12.95 -4.44
C THR A 104 -35.01 11.53 -4.25
N ARG A 105 -35.31 10.60 -5.18
CA ARG A 105 -35.09 9.15 -4.97
C ARG A 105 -33.86 8.57 -5.65
N GLY A 106 -33.10 9.34 -6.43
CA GLY A 106 -31.82 8.89 -6.97
C GLY A 106 -30.70 8.87 -5.92
N TYR A 107 -29.59 8.21 -6.25
CA TYR A 107 -28.41 8.15 -5.38
C TYR A 107 -27.45 9.28 -5.70
N LEU A 108 -27.10 10.10 -4.70
CA LEU A 108 -26.35 11.36 -4.87
C LEU A 108 -26.99 12.31 -5.90
N GLN A 109 -28.29 12.19 -6.17
CA GLN A 109 -28.99 13.02 -7.17
C GLN A 109 -29.03 14.51 -6.80
N PHE A 110 -28.94 14.84 -5.50
CA PHE A 110 -28.83 16.21 -5.00
C PHE A 110 -27.50 16.88 -5.37
N LEU A 111 -26.45 16.09 -5.65
CA LEU A 111 -25.08 16.60 -5.73
C LEU A 111 -24.84 17.56 -6.91
N PRO A 112 -25.33 17.30 -8.15
CA PRO A 112 -25.19 18.24 -9.26
C PRO A 112 -25.81 19.62 -8.98
N GLU A 113 -27.01 19.67 -8.40
CA GLU A 113 -27.68 20.94 -8.04
C GLU A 113 -26.91 21.65 -6.92
N LEU A 114 -26.44 20.91 -5.91
CA LEU A 114 -25.64 21.47 -4.82
C LEU A 114 -24.30 22.03 -5.31
N ILE A 115 -23.65 21.39 -6.29
CA ILE A 115 -22.41 21.90 -6.92
C ILE A 115 -22.70 23.21 -7.66
N LEU A 116 -23.80 23.29 -8.41
CA LEU A 116 -24.14 24.49 -9.16
C LEU A 116 -24.49 25.69 -8.25
N THR A 117 -25.19 25.43 -7.15
CA THR A 117 -25.69 26.48 -6.24
C THR A 117 -24.69 26.87 -5.15
N ARG A 118 -23.92 25.90 -4.64
CA ARG A 118 -23.06 26.05 -3.46
C ARG A 118 -21.65 25.48 -3.66
N GLY A 119 -21.24 25.12 -4.88
CA GLY A 119 -19.94 24.49 -5.16
C GLY A 119 -18.71 25.36 -4.86
N ASN A 120 -18.88 26.68 -4.65
CA ASN A 120 -17.80 27.57 -4.23
C ASN A 120 -17.48 27.49 -2.73
N GLU A 121 -18.33 26.85 -1.93
CA GLU A 121 -18.10 26.60 -0.50
C GLU A 121 -16.88 25.71 -0.32
N VAL A 122 -15.89 26.19 0.46
CA VAL A 122 -14.55 25.59 0.52
C VAL A 122 -14.59 24.13 0.96
N CYS A 123 -15.38 23.80 1.99
CA CYS A 123 -15.48 22.44 2.50
C CYS A 123 -16.10 21.45 1.49
N LEU A 124 -17.15 21.88 0.76
CA LEU A 124 -17.81 21.06 -0.26
C LEU A 124 -16.90 20.84 -1.47
N ARG A 125 -16.27 21.92 -1.96
CA ARG A 125 -15.35 21.87 -3.10
C ARG A 125 -14.18 20.94 -2.82
N ASP A 126 -13.52 21.10 -1.68
CA ASP A 126 -12.33 20.33 -1.34
C ASP A 126 -12.69 18.84 -1.11
N ALA A 127 -13.81 18.54 -0.45
CA ALA A 127 -14.29 17.17 -0.27
C ALA A 127 -14.67 16.50 -1.61
N LEU A 128 -15.35 17.24 -2.49
CA LEU A 128 -15.69 16.77 -3.84
C LEU A 128 -14.44 16.46 -4.66
N LEU A 129 -13.44 17.35 -4.65
CA LEU A 129 -12.17 17.12 -5.32
C LEU A 129 -11.44 15.91 -4.74
N ALA A 130 -11.40 15.77 -3.41
CA ALA A 130 -10.73 14.65 -2.75
C ALA A 130 -11.37 13.29 -3.13
N VAL A 131 -12.70 13.15 -3.06
CA VAL A 131 -13.37 11.90 -3.43
C VAL A 131 -13.27 11.62 -4.93
N SER A 132 -13.40 12.66 -5.76
CA SER A 132 -13.35 12.53 -7.21
C SER A 132 -11.96 12.12 -7.68
N MET A 133 -10.91 12.79 -7.19
CA MET A 133 -9.53 12.43 -7.48
C MET A 133 -9.17 11.05 -6.95
N THR A 134 -9.68 10.64 -5.79
CA THR A 134 -9.48 9.27 -5.29
C THR A 134 -10.12 8.25 -6.24
N SER A 135 -11.37 8.49 -6.66
CA SER A 135 -12.07 7.57 -7.58
C SER A 135 -11.35 7.43 -8.92
N LEU A 136 -10.88 8.53 -9.50
CA LEU A 136 -10.16 8.51 -10.78
C LEU A 136 -8.73 7.96 -10.60
N ALA A 137 -8.03 8.29 -9.52
CA ALA A 137 -6.68 7.79 -9.25
C ALA A 137 -6.66 6.27 -9.05
N ASN A 138 -7.71 5.70 -8.47
CA ASN A 138 -7.82 4.25 -8.26
C ASN A 138 -7.96 3.47 -9.57
N ILE A 139 -8.56 4.08 -10.61
CA ILE A 139 -8.70 3.43 -11.92
C ILE A 139 -7.61 3.83 -12.94
N SER A 140 -6.95 4.98 -12.75
CA SER A 140 -5.98 5.53 -13.73
C SER A 140 -4.55 4.99 -13.56
N SER A 141 -4.27 4.23 -12.50
CA SER A 141 -2.94 3.68 -12.17
C SER A 141 -1.81 4.71 -12.10
N ASN A 142 -2.12 6.01 -11.98
CA ASN A 142 -1.15 7.10 -12.01
C ASN A 142 -0.65 7.45 -10.58
N PRO A 143 0.64 7.26 -10.25
CA PRO A 143 1.18 7.55 -8.91
C PRO A 143 1.02 9.01 -8.48
N THR A 144 1.18 9.95 -9.42
CA THR A 144 1.06 11.39 -9.18
C THR A 144 -0.37 11.77 -8.79
N MET A 145 -1.37 11.13 -9.41
CA MET A 145 -2.78 11.35 -9.05
C MET A 145 -3.13 10.80 -7.67
N ARG A 146 -2.51 9.68 -7.25
CA ARG A 146 -2.65 9.14 -5.88
C ARG A 146 -2.04 10.07 -4.83
N LEU A 147 -0.84 10.58 -5.08
CA LEU A 147 -0.21 11.58 -4.20
C LEU A 147 -1.06 12.85 -4.12
N ARG A 148 -1.57 13.34 -5.26
CA ARG A 148 -2.47 14.50 -5.31
C ARG A 148 -3.79 14.26 -4.58
N SER A 149 -4.38 13.07 -4.71
CA SER A 149 -5.58 12.65 -3.96
C SER A 149 -5.35 12.71 -2.45
N ALA A 150 -4.21 12.21 -1.95
CA ALA A 150 -3.87 12.26 -0.53
C ALA A 150 -3.71 13.70 0.00
N GLN A 151 -3.08 14.59 -0.79
CA GLN A 151 -2.95 16.01 -0.45
C GLN A 151 -4.32 16.71 -0.37
N LEU A 152 -5.18 16.46 -1.36
CA LEU A 152 -6.54 17.01 -1.42
C LEU A 152 -7.41 16.50 -0.27
N TYR A 153 -7.26 15.22 0.13
CA TYR A 153 -7.95 14.70 1.31
C TYR A 153 -7.52 15.43 2.59
N GLY A 154 -6.21 15.61 2.80
CA GLY A 154 -5.71 16.40 3.94
C GLY A 154 -6.20 17.84 3.93
N GLN A 155 -6.37 18.45 2.75
CA GLN A 155 -6.97 19.78 2.61
C GLN A 155 -8.47 19.76 2.96
N ALA A 156 -9.23 18.81 2.44
CA ALA A 156 -10.65 18.65 2.73
C ALA A 156 -10.91 18.44 4.23
N LEU A 157 -10.09 17.63 4.91
CA LEU A 157 -10.19 17.49 6.37
C LEU A 157 -10.01 18.81 7.12
N ARG A 158 -9.10 19.68 6.68
CA ARG A 158 -8.89 21.00 7.30
C ARG A 158 -10.07 21.94 7.04
N SER A 159 -10.58 21.99 5.81
CA SER A 159 -11.71 22.87 5.46
C SER A 159 -13.03 22.39 6.06
N THR A 160 -13.29 21.09 6.10
CA THR A 160 -14.41 20.49 6.84
C THR A 160 -14.28 20.76 8.35
N SER A 161 -13.08 20.62 8.93
CA SER A 161 -12.85 20.93 10.35
C SER A 161 -13.10 22.40 10.66
N ALA A 162 -12.71 23.33 9.78
CA ALA A 162 -12.98 24.75 9.97
C ALA A 162 -14.48 25.07 9.83
N ALA A 163 -15.19 24.38 8.93
CA ALA A 163 -16.63 24.54 8.76
C ALA A 163 -17.44 24.01 9.95
N LEU A 164 -16.90 23.09 10.76
CA LEU A 164 -17.54 22.63 12.00
C LEU A 164 -17.62 23.72 13.09
N ASP A 165 -16.79 24.75 13.02
CA ASP A 165 -16.80 25.87 13.99
C ASP A 165 -17.95 26.87 13.75
N CYS A 166 -18.84 26.63 12.78
CA CYS A 166 -20.00 27.48 12.51
C CYS A 166 -21.13 27.31 13.53
N HIS A 167 -22.01 28.31 13.63
CA HIS A 167 -23.24 28.21 14.41
C HIS A 167 -24.18 27.19 13.76
N GLU A 168 -24.66 26.20 14.51
CA GLU A 168 -25.55 25.12 14.05
C GLU A 168 -24.99 24.29 12.86
N PRO A 169 -23.88 23.55 13.04
CA PRO A 169 -23.26 22.79 11.96
C PRO A 169 -24.17 21.69 11.36
N GLY A 170 -25.21 21.25 12.08
CA GLY A 170 -26.22 20.30 11.59
C GLY A 170 -27.15 20.88 10.51
N ASN A 171 -27.25 22.20 10.41
CA ASN A 171 -28.05 22.90 9.38
C ASN A 171 -27.20 23.31 8.16
N ASN A 172 -25.89 23.07 8.19
CA ASN A 172 -24.99 23.42 7.11
C ASN A 172 -24.96 22.31 6.03
N ILE A 173 -25.75 22.48 4.98
CA ILE A 173 -25.89 21.51 3.87
C ILE A 173 -24.57 21.22 3.14
N PRO A 174 -23.76 22.23 2.73
CA PRO A 174 -22.42 21.98 2.19
C PRO A 174 -21.53 21.14 3.12
N LEU A 175 -21.58 21.38 4.44
CA LEU A 175 -20.80 20.63 5.42
C LEU A 175 -21.26 19.18 5.53
N LEU A 176 -22.57 18.93 5.63
CA LEU A 176 -23.12 17.57 5.67
C LEU A 176 -22.76 16.78 4.40
N ALA A 177 -22.87 17.43 3.23
CA ALA A 177 -22.45 16.84 1.96
C ALA A 177 -20.95 16.57 1.92
N ALA A 178 -20.11 17.48 2.41
CA ALA A 178 -18.66 17.28 2.49
C ALA A 178 -18.29 16.06 3.35
N ILE A 179 -18.88 15.90 4.54
CA ILE A 179 -18.61 14.76 5.42
C ILE A 179 -19.09 13.44 4.78
N LEU A 180 -20.25 13.43 4.10
CA LEU A 180 -20.72 12.27 3.33
C LEU A 180 -19.74 11.88 2.21
N LEU A 181 -19.20 12.87 1.47
CA LEU A 181 -18.22 12.63 0.40
C LEU A 181 -16.88 12.13 0.95
N LEU A 182 -16.43 12.62 2.11
CA LEU A 182 -15.23 12.13 2.79
C LEU A 182 -15.39 10.69 3.28
N GLN A 183 -16.54 10.34 3.86
CA GLN A 183 -16.86 8.95 4.21
C GLN A 183 -16.82 8.03 2.97
N LYS A 184 -17.36 8.51 1.84
CA LYS A 184 -17.31 7.77 0.58
C LYS A 184 -15.88 7.64 0.06
N ARG A 185 -15.06 8.68 0.17
CA ARG A 185 -13.63 8.63 -0.16
C ARG A 185 -12.91 7.56 0.64
N ASP A 186 -13.17 7.44 1.94
CA ASP A 186 -12.53 6.44 2.78
C ASP A 186 -12.92 5.01 2.35
N THR A 187 -14.18 4.83 1.96
CA THR A 187 -14.64 3.56 1.36
C THR A 187 -13.92 3.26 0.03
N LEU A 188 -13.69 4.27 -0.82
CA LEU A 188 -12.95 4.11 -2.08
C LEU A 188 -11.45 3.88 -1.86
N ALA A 189 -10.84 4.52 -0.88
CA ALA A 189 -9.43 4.36 -0.54
C ALA A 189 -9.13 3.00 0.13
N GLY A 190 -10.14 2.37 0.72
CA GLY A 190 -9.94 1.19 1.57
C GLY A 190 -9.50 1.56 2.99
N ASP A 191 -9.57 2.84 3.35
CA ASP A 191 -9.30 3.38 4.69
C ASP A 191 -10.50 3.12 5.60
N LEU A 192 -10.92 1.86 5.73
CA LEU A 192 -11.98 1.44 6.65
C LEU A 192 -11.46 1.45 8.09
N SER A 193 -11.21 2.65 8.61
CA SER A 193 -10.90 2.84 10.03
C SER A 193 -12.06 2.29 10.87
N VAL A 194 -11.74 1.40 11.82
CA VAL A 194 -12.64 1.05 12.91
C VAL A 194 -12.12 1.81 14.13
N PRO A 195 -12.80 2.88 14.58
CA PRO A 195 -14.17 3.31 14.20
C PRO A 195 -14.26 4.28 12.99
N ASP A 196 -15.36 4.21 12.22
CA ASP A 196 -15.73 5.14 11.11
C ASP A 196 -16.06 6.56 11.67
N PRO A 197 -15.14 7.54 11.55
CA PRO A 197 -15.27 8.82 12.22
C PRO A 197 -16.23 9.77 11.49
N HIS A 198 -16.26 9.75 10.15
CA HIS A 198 -17.17 10.60 9.37
C HIS A 198 -18.62 10.15 9.57
N GLY A 199 -18.87 8.83 9.59
CA GLY A 199 -20.18 8.30 9.94
C GLY A 199 -20.62 8.68 11.36
N GLN A 200 -19.70 8.73 12.34
CA GLN A 200 -20.02 9.23 13.69
C GLN A 200 -20.38 10.72 13.67
N GLY A 201 -19.60 11.53 12.96
CA GLY A 201 -19.86 12.96 12.79
C GLY A 201 -21.25 13.21 12.19
N LEU A 202 -21.61 12.50 11.12
CA LEU A 202 -22.93 12.61 10.49
C LEU A 202 -24.06 12.26 11.45
N ILE A 203 -23.94 11.17 12.23
CA ILE A 203 -24.97 10.80 13.21
C ILE A 203 -25.17 11.93 14.22
N GLN A 204 -24.08 12.49 14.76
CA GLN A 204 -24.15 13.57 15.75
C GLN A 204 -24.77 14.84 15.17
N LEU A 205 -24.33 15.26 13.98
CA LEU A 205 -24.83 16.47 13.33
C LEU A 205 -26.30 16.37 12.93
N VAL A 206 -26.72 15.23 12.37
CA VAL A 206 -28.12 15.02 11.98
C VAL A 206 -29.01 14.84 13.22
N SER A 207 -28.50 14.26 14.31
CA SER A 207 -29.26 14.16 15.57
C SER A 207 -29.38 15.48 16.32
N ALA A 208 -28.39 16.37 16.19
CA ALA A 208 -28.39 17.71 16.79
C ALA A 208 -29.28 18.69 16.02
N ARG A 209 -29.61 18.38 14.76
CA ARG A 209 -30.61 19.11 14.00
C ARG A 209 -31.95 18.99 14.73
N ALA A 210 -32.55 20.12 15.10
CA ALA A 210 -33.91 20.14 15.62
C ALA A 210 -34.84 19.44 14.61
N MET A 211 -35.99 18.92 15.05
CA MET A 211 -36.92 18.11 14.23
C MET A 211 -37.63 18.94 13.12
N GLU A 212 -36.86 19.66 12.32
CA GLU A 212 -37.27 20.57 11.27
C GLU A 212 -37.40 19.80 9.96
N ARG A 213 -38.49 20.09 9.22
CA ARG A 213 -38.70 19.51 7.89
C ARG A 213 -37.64 20.07 6.94
N PRO A 214 -37.15 19.26 5.98
CA PRO A 214 -36.25 19.79 4.95
C PRO A 214 -36.94 20.92 4.18
N GLU A 215 -36.21 22.01 3.97
CA GLU A 215 -36.64 23.25 3.33
C GLU A 215 -36.47 23.19 1.80
N SER A 216 -35.65 22.26 1.29
CA SER A 216 -35.41 22.09 -0.15
C SER A 216 -35.35 20.62 -0.59
N THR A 217 -35.56 20.38 -1.89
CA THR A 217 -35.41 19.07 -2.54
C THR A 217 -33.98 18.54 -2.45
N THR A 218 -32.97 19.41 -2.65
CA THR A 218 -31.55 19.10 -2.47
C THR A 218 -31.23 18.61 -1.06
N GLU A 219 -31.73 19.31 -0.05
CA GLU A 219 -31.55 18.94 1.36
C GLU A 219 -32.23 17.61 1.69
N HIS A 220 -33.46 17.41 1.22
CA HIS A 220 -34.17 16.16 1.39
C HIS A 220 -33.39 14.98 0.77
N GLY A 221 -32.88 15.15 -0.45
CA GLY A 221 -32.07 14.13 -1.14
C GLY A 221 -30.74 13.84 -0.43
N LEU A 222 -30.09 14.86 0.16
CA LEU A 222 -28.88 14.69 0.97
C LEU A 222 -29.16 13.87 2.22
N LEU A 223 -30.17 14.26 3.02
CA LEU A 223 -30.54 13.56 4.24
C LEU A 223 -30.97 12.12 3.96
N HIS A 224 -31.74 11.90 2.88
CA HIS A 224 -32.10 10.56 2.43
C HIS A 224 -30.86 9.70 2.13
N THR A 225 -29.87 10.27 1.42
CA THR A 225 -28.61 9.56 1.08
C THR A 225 -27.76 9.27 2.33
N ILE A 226 -27.66 10.22 3.26
CA ILE A 226 -26.97 10.02 4.55
C ILE A 226 -27.62 8.87 5.31
N HIS A 227 -28.96 8.88 5.43
CA HIS A 227 -29.68 7.82 6.13
C HIS A 227 -29.46 6.46 5.46
N ALA A 228 -29.68 6.33 4.15
CA ALA A 228 -29.45 5.09 3.43
C ALA A 228 -28.01 4.56 3.64
N ARG A 229 -27.01 5.45 3.64
CA ARG A 229 -25.60 5.08 3.89
C ARG A 229 -25.35 4.59 5.32
N LEU A 230 -25.91 5.26 6.32
CA LEU A 230 -25.77 4.89 7.74
C LEU A 230 -26.42 3.54 8.02
N ARG A 231 -27.61 3.29 7.47
CA ARG A 231 -28.30 1.98 7.54
C ARG A 231 -27.44 0.86 7.00
N MET A 232 -26.87 1.08 5.82
CA MET A 232 -25.98 0.13 5.15
C MET A 232 -24.70 -0.17 5.95
N SER A 233 -24.17 0.81 6.69
CA SER A 233 -23.03 0.58 7.61
C SER A 233 -23.42 -0.21 8.86
N ASN A 234 -24.64 -0.02 9.38
CA ASN A 234 -25.14 -0.74 10.56
C ASN A 234 -25.51 -2.21 10.25
N LEU A 235 -25.99 -2.48 9.04
CA LEU A 235 -26.41 -3.81 8.64
C LEU A 235 -25.25 -4.81 8.74
N GLY A 236 -25.37 -5.81 9.62
CA GLY A 236 -24.32 -6.81 9.88
C GLY A 236 -23.12 -6.31 10.69
N ALA A 237 -23.22 -5.14 11.35
CA ALA A 237 -22.19 -4.69 12.29
C ALA A 237 -22.33 -5.41 13.64
N LYS A 238 -21.19 -5.70 14.31
CA LYS A 238 -21.19 -6.35 15.64
C LYS A 238 -21.82 -5.49 16.74
N ASP A 239 -21.67 -4.17 16.64
CA ASP A 239 -22.27 -3.18 17.54
C ASP A 239 -22.97 -2.10 16.70
N PRO A 240 -24.20 -2.37 16.20
CA PRO A 240 -24.90 -1.46 15.33
C PRO A 240 -25.42 -0.26 16.12
N ARG A 241 -25.07 0.94 15.67
CA ARG A 241 -25.37 2.18 16.40
C ARG A 241 -26.87 2.46 16.37
N LYS A 242 -27.46 2.84 17.50
CA LYS A 242 -28.86 3.27 17.55
C LYS A 242 -29.03 4.53 16.71
N LEU A 243 -29.76 4.42 15.61
CA LEU A 243 -30.15 5.56 14.81
C LEU A 243 -31.42 6.15 15.42
N THR A 244 -31.28 7.11 16.34
CA THR A 244 -32.40 7.99 16.74
C THR A 244 -32.62 9.02 15.66
N LEU A 245 -33.10 8.58 14.50
CA LEU A 245 -33.28 9.43 13.34
C LEU A 245 -34.72 9.37 12.85
N PHE A 246 -35.25 10.54 12.51
CA PHE A 246 -36.59 10.74 12.00
C PHE A 246 -36.76 10.00 10.66
N VAL A 247 -37.28 8.78 10.74
CA VAL A 247 -38.28 8.34 9.77
C VAL A 247 -39.58 8.46 10.54
N PRO A 248 -40.59 9.17 10.02
CA PRO A 248 -41.92 9.02 10.57
C PRO A 248 -42.19 7.52 10.69
N ASN A 249 -42.57 7.05 11.87
CA ASN A 249 -43.16 5.72 12.13
C ASN A 249 -44.52 5.57 11.40
N VAL A 250 -44.65 6.21 10.25
CA VAL A 250 -45.81 6.17 9.39
C VAL A 250 -45.73 4.81 8.74
N ILE A 251 -46.83 4.11 8.86
CA ILE A 251 -47.30 3.06 7.98
C ILE A 251 -47.21 3.63 6.54
N THR A 252 -46.01 3.62 5.94
CA THR A 252 -45.81 4.16 4.59
C THR A 252 -46.37 3.13 3.62
N LYS A 253 -47.32 3.56 2.77
CA LYS A 253 -47.77 2.72 1.65
C LYS A 253 -46.66 2.54 0.62
N ASP A 254 -45.67 3.42 0.63
CA ASP A 254 -44.49 3.37 -0.21
C ASP A 254 -43.61 2.16 0.15
N PRO A 255 -43.45 1.19 -0.76
CA PRO A 255 -42.62 0.03 -0.52
C PRO A 255 -41.13 0.36 -0.35
N GLU A 256 -40.61 1.41 -0.99
CA GLU A 256 -39.18 1.76 -0.90
C GLU A 256 -38.81 2.29 0.48
N ALA A 257 -39.60 3.24 1.02
CA ALA A 257 -39.41 3.68 2.40
C ALA A 257 -39.59 2.55 3.43
N ARG A 258 -40.52 1.62 3.14
CA ARG A 258 -40.83 0.50 4.03
C ARG A 258 -39.67 -0.49 4.17
N ILE A 259 -38.90 -0.78 3.10
CA ILE A 259 -37.75 -1.69 3.23
C ILE A 259 -36.69 -1.10 4.14
N TRP A 260 -36.39 0.19 4.02
CA TRP A 260 -35.41 0.85 4.87
C TRP A 260 -35.79 0.83 6.36
N ALA A 261 -37.07 1.04 6.67
CA ALA A 261 -37.57 0.91 8.04
C ALA A 261 -37.46 -0.52 8.58
N LEU A 262 -37.67 -1.53 7.73
CA LEU A 262 -37.45 -2.93 8.12
C LEU A 262 -35.96 -3.22 8.40
N ILE A 263 -35.04 -2.68 7.62
CA ILE A 263 -33.59 -2.80 7.86
C ILE A 263 -33.15 -2.14 9.18
N ASP A 264 -33.76 -1.01 9.53
CA ASP A 264 -33.53 -0.35 10.83
C ASP A 264 -33.95 -1.29 11.97
N ASN A 265 -35.14 -1.88 11.87
CA ASN A 265 -35.63 -2.85 12.85
C ASN A 265 -34.75 -4.11 12.93
N VAL A 266 -34.25 -4.62 11.81
CA VAL A 266 -33.30 -5.75 11.79
C VAL A 266 -32.03 -5.40 12.56
N SER A 267 -31.47 -4.21 12.34
CA SER A 267 -30.24 -3.77 13.01
C SER A 267 -30.45 -3.64 14.54
N ASP A 268 -31.61 -3.10 14.95
CA ASP A 268 -31.99 -2.98 16.36
C ASP A 268 -32.19 -4.35 17.02
N ILE A 269 -32.83 -5.29 16.35
CA ILE A 269 -33.02 -6.67 16.84
C ILE A 269 -31.68 -7.38 16.99
N CYS A 270 -30.78 -7.26 16.00
CA CYS A 270 -29.44 -7.88 16.08
C CYS A 270 -28.65 -7.33 17.27
N ARG A 271 -28.77 -6.04 17.57
CA ARG A 271 -28.18 -5.43 18.78
C ARG A 271 -28.75 -6.04 20.05
N ASP A 272 -30.08 -6.12 20.16
CA ASP A 272 -30.78 -6.63 21.33
C ASP A 272 -30.40 -8.12 21.57
N LEU A 273 -30.36 -8.93 20.51
CA LEU A 273 -29.93 -10.34 20.55
C LEU A 273 -28.45 -10.48 20.97
N HIS A 274 -27.55 -9.66 20.41
CA HIS A 274 -26.13 -9.69 20.78
C HIS A 274 -25.89 -9.28 22.24
N ALA A 275 -26.60 -8.25 22.72
CA ALA A 275 -26.55 -7.84 24.12
C ALA A 275 -27.06 -8.94 25.06
N LEU A 276 -28.09 -9.69 24.67
CA LEU A 276 -28.57 -10.84 25.44
C LEU A 276 -27.56 -12.00 25.46
N ALA A 277 -26.79 -12.20 24.38
CA ALA A 277 -25.78 -13.25 24.28
C ALA A 277 -24.53 -13.03 25.16
N THR A 278 -24.28 -11.80 25.62
CA THR A 278 -23.06 -11.43 26.37
C THR A 278 -23.23 -11.41 27.89
N ILE A 279 -24.46 -11.57 28.40
CA ILE A 279 -24.77 -11.52 29.84
C ILE A 279 -24.80 -12.95 30.42
N SER A 280 -23.94 -13.22 31.40
CA SER A 280 -23.63 -14.57 31.90
C SER A 280 -24.53 -15.11 33.02
N ASN A 281 -25.64 -14.46 33.40
CA ASN A 281 -26.43 -14.88 34.57
C ASN A 281 -27.96 -14.91 34.34
N GLY A 282 -28.51 -16.12 34.28
CA GLY A 282 -29.64 -16.61 35.10
C GLY A 282 -31.05 -16.02 35.01
N CYS A 283 -31.32 -14.84 34.45
CA CYS A 283 -32.66 -14.24 34.58
C CYS A 283 -33.14 -13.43 33.36
N HIS A 284 -33.34 -14.04 32.19
CA HIS A 284 -33.96 -13.33 31.04
C HIS A 284 -34.85 -14.16 30.11
N GLN A 285 -35.40 -15.31 30.52
CA GLN A 285 -36.21 -16.14 29.61
C GLN A 285 -37.37 -15.34 28.96
N SER A 286 -38.04 -14.45 29.70
CA SER A 286 -39.10 -13.58 29.17
C SER A 286 -38.59 -12.52 28.18
N ARG A 287 -37.47 -11.86 28.47
CA ARG A 287 -36.87 -10.84 27.58
C ARG A 287 -36.26 -11.46 26.33
N PHE A 288 -35.65 -12.64 26.45
CA PHE A 288 -35.17 -13.40 25.31
C PHE A 288 -36.33 -13.81 24.40
N GLN A 289 -37.42 -14.33 24.97
CA GLN A 289 -38.64 -14.65 24.23
C GLN A 289 -39.22 -13.42 23.51
N GLU A 290 -39.32 -12.28 24.20
CA GLU A 290 -39.81 -11.03 23.60
C GLU A 290 -39.00 -10.58 22.38
N VAL A 291 -37.66 -10.61 22.48
CA VAL A 291 -36.78 -10.22 21.36
C VAL A 291 -36.85 -11.24 20.22
N MET A 292 -36.97 -12.54 20.53
CA MET A 292 -37.16 -13.60 19.54
C MET A 292 -38.51 -13.45 18.80
N ASP A 293 -39.61 -13.18 19.51
CA ASP A 293 -40.93 -12.96 18.90
C ASP A 293 -40.90 -11.73 17.98
N ARG A 294 -40.26 -10.63 18.42
CA ARG A 294 -40.03 -9.45 17.58
C ARG A 294 -39.22 -9.80 16.32
N ALA A 295 -38.18 -10.62 16.45
CA ALA A 295 -37.36 -11.08 15.32
C ALA A 295 -38.17 -11.86 14.29
N PHE A 296 -39.03 -12.79 14.72
CA PHE A 296 -39.93 -13.51 13.82
C PHE A 296 -40.99 -12.61 13.18
N ILE A 297 -41.51 -11.61 13.90
CA ILE A 297 -42.45 -10.64 13.34
C ILE A 297 -41.79 -9.84 12.20
N ILE A 298 -40.56 -9.36 12.40
CA ILE A 298 -39.83 -8.63 11.35
C ILE A 298 -39.52 -9.53 10.16
N GLU A 299 -39.20 -10.80 10.39
CA GLU A 299 -38.99 -11.78 9.32
C GLU A 299 -40.25 -11.95 8.45
N VAL A 300 -41.42 -12.07 9.08
CA VAL A 300 -42.71 -12.14 8.37
C VAL A 300 -42.99 -10.86 7.59
N GLN A 301 -42.69 -9.69 8.16
CA GLN A 301 -42.86 -8.41 7.50
C GLN A 301 -41.93 -8.23 6.29
N LEU A 302 -40.68 -8.71 6.39
CA LEU A 302 -39.73 -8.76 5.28
C LEU A 302 -40.29 -9.62 4.13
N ARG A 303 -40.80 -10.83 4.41
CA ARG A 303 -41.43 -11.67 3.37
C ARG A 303 -42.71 -11.06 2.80
N ALA A 304 -43.49 -10.36 3.62
CA ALA A 304 -44.68 -9.66 3.14
C ALA A 304 -44.29 -8.55 2.16
N TRP A 305 -43.21 -7.82 2.46
CA TRP A 305 -42.66 -6.82 1.56
C TRP A 305 -42.23 -7.42 0.21
N SER A 306 -41.50 -8.55 0.23
CA SER A 306 -41.03 -9.19 -1.02
C SER A 306 -42.19 -9.67 -1.89
N ARG A 307 -43.26 -10.21 -1.28
CA ARG A 307 -44.48 -10.62 -2.00
C ARG A 307 -45.19 -9.41 -2.61
N GLN A 308 -45.34 -8.33 -1.86
CA GLN A 308 -45.97 -7.10 -2.33
C GLN A 308 -45.21 -6.51 -3.53
N LEU A 309 -43.88 -6.42 -3.45
CA LEU A 309 -43.07 -5.84 -4.52
C LEU A 309 -42.98 -6.76 -5.76
N SER A 310 -42.93 -8.08 -5.57
CA SER A 310 -42.90 -9.05 -6.68
C SER A 310 -44.12 -8.98 -7.61
N GLN A 311 -45.22 -8.37 -7.17
CA GLN A 311 -46.41 -8.17 -7.99
C GLN A 311 -46.34 -6.91 -8.86
N THR A 312 -45.47 -5.94 -8.53
CA THR A 312 -45.39 -4.63 -9.18
C THR A 312 -44.03 -4.35 -9.84
N GLN A 313 -42.94 -4.89 -9.31
CA GLN A 313 -41.55 -4.67 -9.74
C GLN A 313 -40.72 -5.95 -9.51
N ALA A 314 -40.99 -6.97 -10.32
CA ALA A 314 -40.32 -8.27 -10.23
C ALA A 314 -38.94 -8.26 -10.90
N TYR A 315 -37.99 -8.99 -10.30
CA TYR A 315 -36.79 -9.41 -11.00
C TYR A 315 -37.12 -10.59 -11.92
N SER A 316 -36.40 -10.71 -13.03
CA SER A 316 -36.53 -11.85 -13.94
C SER A 316 -35.36 -12.82 -13.73
N ALA A 317 -35.66 -14.08 -13.46
CA ALA A 317 -34.66 -15.14 -13.38
C ALA A 317 -34.43 -15.74 -14.77
N ILE A 318 -33.25 -15.52 -15.34
CA ILE A 318 -32.89 -15.95 -16.70
C ILE A 318 -31.82 -17.03 -16.60
N ASP A 319 -31.97 -18.09 -17.40
CA ASP A 319 -30.95 -19.12 -17.53
C ASP A 319 -29.68 -18.51 -18.13
N LEU A 320 -28.55 -18.90 -17.57
CA LEU A 320 -27.26 -18.34 -17.93
C LEU A 320 -26.91 -18.77 -19.38
N MET A 321 -26.78 -17.79 -20.28
CA MET A 321 -26.64 -18.04 -21.73
C MET A 321 -25.39 -18.88 -22.05
N PRO A 322 -25.44 -19.78 -23.05
CA PRO A 322 -24.27 -20.53 -23.50
C PRO A 322 -23.16 -19.56 -23.97
N GLY A 323 -22.06 -19.47 -23.21
CA GLY A 323 -20.93 -18.58 -23.51
C GLY A 323 -20.71 -17.44 -22.52
N PHE A 324 -21.62 -17.17 -21.58
CA PHE A 324 -21.28 -16.34 -20.41
C PHE A 324 -20.40 -17.18 -19.47
N VAL A 325 -19.10 -16.92 -19.53
CA VAL A 325 -18.12 -17.47 -18.59
C VAL A 325 -17.89 -16.40 -17.54
N ASP A 326 -18.12 -16.72 -16.25
CA ASP A 326 -17.69 -15.81 -15.18
C ASP A 326 -16.20 -15.48 -15.44
N PRO A 327 -15.80 -14.21 -15.49
CA PRO A 327 -14.42 -13.81 -15.75
C PRO A 327 -13.36 -14.53 -14.90
N SER A 328 -13.73 -15.05 -13.72
CA SER A 328 -12.84 -15.84 -12.84
C SER A 328 -12.86 -17.35 -13.09
N GLY A 329 -13.68 -17.85 -14.02
CA GLY A 329 -13.89 -19.28 -14.29
C GLY A 329 -14.64 -20.02 -13.17
N LEU A 330 -15.01 -19.33 -12.09
CA LEU A 330 -15.79 -19.85 -10.98
C LEU A 330 -17.26 -19.53 -11.23
N GLN A 331 -17.96 -20.39 -11.96
CA GLN A 331 -19.40 -20.21 -12.15
C GLN A 331 -20.16 -20.74 -10.91
N PHE A 332 -20.87 -19.87 -10.21
CA PHE A 332 -21.64 -20.24 -9.01
C PHE A 332 -23.16 -20.31 -9.25
N ALA A 333 -23.75 -19.32 -9.93
CA ALA A 333 -25.18 -19.26 -10.13
C ALA A 333 -25.59 -19.90 -11.48
N GLU A 334 -26.55 -20.81 -11.46
CA GLU A 334 -27.16 -21.39 -12.68
C GLU A 334 -28.08 -20.39 -13.39
N LYS A 335 -28.58 -19.39 -12.64
CA LYS A 335 -29.48 -18.33 -13.13
C LYS A 335 -28.94 -16.96 -12.74
N VAL A 336 -29.20 -15.98 -13.59
CA VAL A 336 -28.91 -14.56 -13.32
C VAL A 336 -30.21 -13.79 -13.16
N TYR A 337 -30.20 -12.79 -12.29
CA TYR A 337 -31.36 -11.93 -12.04
C TYR A 337 -31.19 -10.60 -12.77
N THR A 338 -32.18 -10.26 -13.59
CA THR A 338 -32.26 -8.95 -14.24
C THR A 338 -33.36 -8.10 -13.64
N TYR A 339 -33.18 -6.78 -13.72
CA TYR A 339 -34.06 -5.77 -13.13
C TYR A 339 -34.37 -4.71 -14.17
N THR A 340 -35.44 -3.94 -13.97
CA THR A 340 -35.75 -2.83 -14.89
C THR A 340 -34.81 -1.64 -14.69
N SER A 341 -34.28 -1.48 -13.47
CA SER A 341 -33.35 -0.42 -13.12
C SER A 341 -32.35 -0.83 -12.02
N MET A 342 -31.26 -0.07 -11.92
CA MET A 342 -30.27 -0.23 -10.84
C MET A 342 -30.86 0.03 -9.46
N GLN A 343 -31.87 0.91 -9.35
CA GLN A 343 -32.53 1.24 -8.10
C GLN A 343 -33.33 0.04 -7.56
N GLU A 344 -34.06 -0.65 -8.43
CA GLU A 344 -34.77 -1.88 -8.07
C GLU A 344 -33.81 -2.99 -7.63
N ALA A 345 -32.70 -3.17 -8.36
CA ALA A 345 -31.66 -4.12 -7.97
C ALA A 345 -31.12 -3.83 -6.56
N CYS A 346 -30.86 -2.55 -6.24
CA CYS A 346 -30.42 -2.14 -4.91
C CYS A 346 -31.46 -2.46 -3.82
N HIS A 347 -32.76 -2.24 -4.06
CA HIS A 347 -33.81 -2.54 -3.08
C HIS A 347 -33.92 -4.04 -2.80
N TRP A 348 -33.91 -4.87 -3.85
CA TRP A 348 -33.96 -6.32 -3.73
C TRP A 348 -32.73 -6.89 -3.00
N VAL A 349 -31.53 -6.43 -3.34
CA VAL A 349 -30.29 -6.86 -2.66
C VAL A 349 -30.23 -6.36 -1.22
N THR A 350 -30.76 -5.17 -0.92
CA THR A 350 -30.92 -4.66 0.45
C THR A 350 -31.85 -5.58 1.26
N TYR A 351 -32.98 -5.98 0.67
CA TYR A 351 -33.92 -6.92 1.28
C TYR A 351 -33.25 -8.26 1.61
N TRP A 352 -32.60 -8.91 0.64
CA TRP A 352 -31.95 -10.20 0.90
C TRP A 352 -30.84 -10.10 1.94
N SER A 353 -30.09 -8.99 1.95
CA SER A 353 -29.03 -8.77 2.93
C SER A 353 -29.58 -8.61 4.35
N GLY A 354 -30.67 -7.85 4.52
CA GLY A 354 -31.36 -7.74 5.80
C GLY A 354 -31.98 -9.04 6.27
N HIS A 355 -32.60 -9.78 5.35
CA HIS A 355 -33.14 -11.10 5.62
C HIS A 355 -32.03 -12.07 6.06
N MET A 356 -30.89 -12.11 5.37
CA MET A 356 -29.74 -12.94 5.75
C MET A 356 -29.20 -12.61 7.15
N VAL A 357 -28.98 -11.33 7.44
CA VAL A 357 -28.45 -10.90 8.74
C VAL A 357 -29.41 -11.29 9.87
N LEU A 358 -30.72 -11.09 9.67
CA LEU A 358 -31.74 -11.48 10.65
C LEU A 358 -31.79 -13.00 10.84
N LEU A 359 -31.79 -13.78 9.76
CA LEU A 359 -31.83 -15.24 9.81
C LEU A 359 -30.57 -15.83 10.47
N SER A 360 -29.40 -15.25 10.21
CA SER A 360 -28.15 -15.64 10.89
C SER A 360 -28.24 -15.38 12.39
N ALA A 361 -28.69 -14.18 12.79
CA ALA A 361 -28.84 -13.83 14.20
C ALA A 361 -29.87 -14.72 14.92
N LEU A 362 -30.98 -15.06 14.24
CA LEU A 362 -31.97 -16.02 14.73
C LEU A 362 -31.36 -17.41 14.93
N LEU A 363 -30.57 -17.90 13.97
CA LEU A 363 -29.92 -19.21 14.05
C LEU A 363 -28.95 -19.27 15.24
N ASP A 364 -28.08 -18.27 15.40
CA ASP A 364 -27.15 -18.16 16.52
C ASP A 364 -27.88 -18.09 17.87
N SER A 365 -29.00 -17.37 17.91
CA SER A 365 -29.83 -17.23 19.11
C SER A 365 -30.53 -18.54 19.47
N ILE A 366 -31.01 -19.31 18.49
CA ILE A 366 -31.57 -20.65 18.71
C ILE A 366 -30.50 -21.59 19.27
N HIS A 367 -29.28 -21.59 18.70
CA HIS A 367 -28.15 -22.37 19.23
C HIS A 367 -27.78 -21.97 20.66
N LEU A 368 -27.86 -20.69 20.99
CA LEU A 368 -27.65 -20.21 22.35
C LEU A 368 -28.75 -20.69 23.30
N ALA A 369 -30.03 -20.60 22.89
CA ALA A 369 -31.16 -21.02 23.71
C ALA A 369 -31.11 -22.53 24.04
N GLU A 370 -30.70 -23.36 23.07
CA GLU A 370 -30.46 -24.80 23.25
C GLU A 370 -29.35 -25.06 24.28
N ARG A 371 -28.21 -24.37 24.14
CA ARG A 371 -27.09 -24.51 25.10
C ARG A 371 -27.45 -24.09 26.52
N LEU A 372 -28.32 -23.09 26.66
CA LEU A 372 -28.77 -22.57 27.94
C LEU A 372 -30.01 -23.30 28.50
N GLY A 373 -30.56 -24.29 27.78
CA GLY A 373 -31.73 -25.06 28.24
C GLY A 373 -33.04 -24.25 28.31
N LEU A 374 -33.18 -23.18 27.54
CA LEU A 374 -34.32 -22.23 27.62
C LEU A 374 -35.64 -22.75 27.03
N GLY A 375 -35.78 -24.06 26.77
CA GLY A 375 -37.03 -24.68 26.33
C GLY A 375 -37.50 -24.28 24.92
N TYR A 376 -36.61 -23.74 24.08
CA TYR A 376 -36.95 -23.27 22.74
C TYR A 376 -36.83 -24.43 21.72
N THR A 377 -37.84 -25.30 21.63
CA THR A 377 -37.86 -26.41 20.66
C THR A 377 -38.62 -26.06 19.40
N VAL A 378 -37.91 -25.70 18.32
CA VAL A 378 -38.50 -25.74 16.97
C VAL A 378 -37.50 -26.32 15.94
N PRO A 379 -37.32 -27.65 15.90
CA PRO A 379 -36.46 -28.30 14.90
C PRO A 379 -36.84 -27.93 13.45
N GLN A 380 -38.14 -27.78 13.15
CA GLN A 380 -38.65 -27.37 11.84
C GLN A 380 -38.27 -25.92 11.46
N ALA A 381 -37.94 -25.06 12.43
CA ALA A 381 -37.53 -23.68 12.15
C ALA A 381 -36.08 -23.58 11.69
N ARG A 382 -35.18 -24.45 12.20
CA ARG A 382 -33.76 -24.43 11.82
C ARG A 382 -33.59 -24.70 10.32
N ASP A 383 -34.13 -25.82 9.83
CA ASP A 383 -33.98 -26.21 8.42
C ASP A 383 -34.59 -25.17 7.48
N ARG A 384 -35.74 -24.62 7.87
CA ARG A 384 -36.38 -23.52 7.15
C ARG A 384 -35.49 -22.27 7.12
N ILE A 385 -35.03 -21.79 8.28
CA ILE A 385 -34.15 -20.62 8.41
C ILE A 385 -32.87 -20.80 7.58
N THR A 386 -32.23 -21.97 7.66
CA THR A 386 -31.04 -22.27 6.87
C THR A 386 -31.34 -22.26 5.37
N THR A 387 -32.46 -22.86 4.94
CA THR A 387 -32.89 -22.86 3.53
C THR A 387 -33.14 -21.45 3.01
N ASP A 388 -33.85 -20.62 3.77
CA ASP A 388 -34.14 -19.24 3.40
C ASP A 388 -32.90 -18.34 3.42
N LEU A 389 -31.95 -18.61 4.32
CA LEU A 389 -30.66 -17.93 4.39
C LEU A 389 -29.85 -18.24 3.12
N LEU A 390 -29.76 -19.51 2.73
CA LEU A 390 -29.11 -19.94 1.48
C LEU A 390 -29.79 -19.35 0.25
N GLY A 391 -31.13 -19.35 0.22
CA GLY A 391 -31.91 -18.74 -0.86
C GLY A 391 -31.63 -17.25 -1.02
N SER A 392 -31.53 -16.53 0.10
CA SER A 392 -31.20 -15.09 0.10
C SER A 392 -29.77 -14.83 -0.38
N ALA A 393 -28.80 -15.65 0.05
CA ALA A 393 -27.42 -15.56 -0.42
C ALA A 393 -27.33 -15.83 -1.93
N ASN A 394 -28.01 -16.88 -2.43
CA ASN A 394 -28.07 -17.21 -3.85
C ASN A 394 -28.69 -16.07 -4.68
N ALA A 395 -29.75 -15.43 -4.16
CA ALA A 395 -30.39 -14.31 -4.83
C ALA A 395 -29.46 -13.10 -4.98
N ILE A 396 -28.66 -12.78 -3.94
CA ILE A 396 -27.64 -11.72 -4.03
C ILE A 396 -26.58 -12.11 -5.06
N CYS A 397 -26.05 -13.33 -5.01
CA CYS A 397 -25.07 -13.81 -6.00
C CYS A 397 -25.62 -13.73 -7.44
N SER A 398 -26.88 -14.13 -7.66
CA SER A 398 -27.54 -14.07 -8.97
C SER A 398 -27.73 -12.64 -9.49
N SER A 399 -27.70 -11.64 -8.60
CA SER A 399 -27.85 -10.22 -8.93
C SER A 399 -26.53 -9.54 -9.29
N VAL A 400 -25.39 -10.16 -8.97
CA VAL A 400 -24.06 -9.57 -9.18
C VAL A 400 -23.81 -9.19 -10.65
N PRO A 401 -24.06 -10.06 -11.65
CA PRO A 401 -23.76 -9.71 -13.04
C PRO A 401 -24.52 -8.47 -13.52
N PHE A 402 -25.80 -8.34 -13.16
CA PHE A 402 -26.59 -7.17 -13.51
C PHE A 402 -26.06 -5.90 -12.83
N MET A 403 -25.79 -5.98 -11.53
CA MET A 403 -25.30 -4.82 -10.77
C MET A 403 -23.89 -4.38 -11.17
N LEU A 404 -23.05 -5.27 -11.67
CA LEU A 404 -21.74 -4.94 -12.24
C LEU A 404 -21.83 -4.43 -13.69
N GLY A 405 -23.01 -4.48 -14.31
CA GLY A 405 -23.22 -4.12 -15.71
C GLY A 405 -22.56 -5.10 -16.68
N GLU A 406 -22.42 -6.36 -16.28
CA GLU A 406 -21.93 -7.45 -17.13
C GLU A 406 -23.04 -7.99 -18.05
N ILE A 407 -24.30 -7.73 -17.70
CA ILE A 407 -25.48 -8.08 -18.49
C ILE A 407 -26.46 -6.90 -18.61
N ASP A 408 -27.23 -6.86 -19.70
CA ASP A 408 -28.33 -5.90 -19.89
C ASP A 408 -29.61 -6.33 -19.14
N THR A 409 -30.68 -5.51 -19.24
CA THR A 409 -31.99 -5.80 -18.61
C THR A 409 -32.66 -7.06 -19.15
N ARG A 410 -32.19 -7.61 -20.28
CA ARG A 410 -32.67 -8.84 -20.92
C ARG A 410 -31.74 -10.02 -20.67
N GLY A 411 -30.66 -9.85 -19.92
CA GLY A 411 -29.69 -10.89 -19.59
C GLY A 411 -28.62 -11.12 -20.65
N ASN A 412 -28.50 -10.24 -21.64
CA ASN A 412 -27.47 -10.36 -22.67
C ASN A 412 -26.12 -9.87 -22.14
N PRO A 413 -25.00 -10.59 -22.38
CA PRO A 413 -23.67 -10.14 -21.98
C PRO A 413 -23.27 -8.80 -22.62
N LEU A 414 -22.77 -7.88 -21.79
CA LEU A 414 -22.24 -6.59 -22.21
C LEU A 414 -20.70 -6.67 -22.31
N ILE A 415 -20.21 -7.05 -23.50
CA ILE A 415 -18.77 -7.28 -23.73
C ILE A 415 -18.04 -5.94 -23.91
N GLY A 416 -16.98 -5.73 -23.13
CA GLY A 416 -16.07 -4.58 -23.29
C GLY A 416 -16.54 -3.27 -22.66
N THR A 417 -17.77 -3.21 -22.14
CA THR A 417 -18.28 -2.04 -21.40
C THR A 417 -18.23 -2.32 -19.89
N LYS A 418 -17.51 -1.49 -19.13
CA LYS A 418 -17.60 -1.51 -17.67
C LYS A 418 -18.92 -0.85 -17.25
N GLY A 419 -19.74 -1.54 -16.46
CA GLY A 419 -20.89 -0.93 -15.80
C GLY A 419 -20.49 0.23 -14.88
N LYS A 420 -21.44 1.09 -14.51
CA LYS A 420 -21.18 2.20 -13.57
C LYS A 420 -20.63 1.67 -12.23
N ALA A 421 -19.65 2.37 -11.66
CA ALA A 421 -19.04 1.98 -10.39
C ALA A 421 -20.01 1.93 -9.19
N LEU A 422 -21.17 2.57 -9.32
CA LEU A 422 -22.19 2.58 -8.28
C LEU A 422 -22.67 1.18 -7.86
N GLY A 423 -22.92 0.28 -8.81
CA GLY A 423 -23.40 -1.06 -8.48
C GLY A 423 -22.34 -1.88 -7.73
N ALA A 424 -21.08 -1.78 -8.16
CA ALA A 424 -19.92 -2.37 -7.49
C ALA A 424 -19.74 -1.80 -6.06
N TYR A 425 -19.98 -0.50 -5.88
CA TYR A 425 -19.92 0.16 -4.58
C TYR A 425 -20.93 -0.41 -3.59
N PHE A 426 -22.19 -0.62 -4.01
CA PHE A 426 -23.21 -1.24 -3.16
C PHE A 426 -22.91 -2.71 -2.87
N LEU A 427 -22.55 -3.48 -3.90
CA LEU A 427 -22.22 -4.90 -3.77
C LEU A 427 -21.08 -5.16 -2.78
N THR A 428 -20.13 -4.22 -2.63
CA THR A 428 -19.01 -4.36 -1.70
C THR A 428 -19.46 -4.75 -0.28
N ARG A 429 -20.47 -4.06 0.29
CA ARG A 429 -20.95 -4.39 1.64
C ARG A 429 -21.79 -5.67 1.66
N PHE A 430 -22.61 -5.89 0.64
CA PHE A 430 -23.48 -7.06 0.57
C PHE A 430 -22.69 -8.37 0.43
N LEU A 431 -21.68 -8.40 -0.44
CA LEU A 431 -20.76 -9.51 -0.58
C LEU A 431 -19.95 -9.73 0.70
N ALA A 432 -19.53 -8.65 1.38
CA ALA A 432 -18.88 -8.76 2.68
C ALA A 432 -19.76 -9.49 3.72
N ILE A 433 -21.05 -9.15 3.79
CA ILE A 433 -22.03 -9.80 4.68
C ILE A 433 -22.13 -11.30 4.35
N ILE A 434 -22.24 -11.68 3.07
CA ILE A 434 -22.26 -13.09 2.65
C ILE A 434 -20.99 -13.79 3.13
N SER A 435 -19.81 -13.20 2.92
CA SER A 435 -18.56 -13.82 3.36
C SER A 435 -18.39 -13.87 4.88
N GLU A 436 -19.07 -13.03 5.65
CA GLU A 436 -19.07 -13.01 7.12
C GLU A 436 -20.11 -13.97 7.74
N THR A 437 -21.08 -14.47 6.96
CA THR A 437 -22.22 -15.26 7.45
C THR A 437 -21.96 -16.78 7.41
N THR A 438 -22.17 -17.47 8.53
CA THR A 438 -22.20 -18.95 8.63
C THR A 438 -23.65 -19.42 8.75
N PRO A 439 -24.07 -20.57 8.17
CA PRO A 439 -23.27 -21.70 7.65
C PRO A 439 -23.25 -21.78 6.11
N LEU A 440 -22.87 -20.72 5.40
CA LEU A 440 -22.87 -20.73 3.93
C LEU A 440 -21.83 -21.71 3.34
N PRO A 441 -22.13 -22.37 2.19
CA PRO A 441 -21.23 -23.29 1.53
C PRO A 441 -19.89 -22.63 1.17
N LYS A 442 -18.80 -23.38 1.34
CA LYS A 442 -17.44 -22.92 1.05
C LYS A 442 -17.28 -22.38 -0.38
N GLN A 443 -17.87 -23.04 -1.37
CA GLN A 443 -17.80 -22.60 -2.77
C GLN A 443 -18.44 -21.23 -3.00
N GLN A 444 -19.61 -20.98 -2.41
CA GLN A 444 -20.31 -19.70 -2.49
C GLN A 444 -19.50 -18.56 -1.86
N ARG A 445 -18.85 -18.85 -0.73
CA ARG A 445 -18.00 -17.88 -0.03
C ARG A 445 -16.74 -17.57 -0.83
N LEU A 446 -16.09 -18.58 -1.41
CA LEU A 446 -14.94 -18.38 -2.30
C LEU A 446 -15.31 -17.54 -3.53
N TRP A 447 -16.45 -17.83 -4.16
CA TRP A 447 -16.96 -17.03 -5.28
C TRP A 447 -17.25 -15.57 -4.86
N THR A 448 -17.79 -15.37 -3.67
CA THR A 448 -18.05 -14.03 -3.11
C THR A 448 -16.74 -13.25 -2.87
N LEU A 449 -15.70 -13.91 -2.36
CA LEU A 449 -14.36 -13.31 -2.18
C LEU A 449 -13.72 -12.95 -3.53
N ASP A 450 -13.96 -13.75 -4.57
CA ASP A 450 -13.57 -13.43 -5.95
C ASP A 450 -14.31 -12.18 -6.46
N CYS A 451 -15.63 -12.10 -6.28
CA CYS A 451 -16.42 -10.92 -6.63
C CYS A 451 -15.91 -9.64 -5.96
N LEU A 452 -15.56 -9.71 -4.66
CA LEU A 452 -14.95 -8.59 -3.94
C LEU A 452 -13.61 -8.17 -4.56
N SER A 453 -12.81 -9.13 -5.02
CA SER A 453 -11.55 -8.86 -5.72
C SER A 453 -11.82 -8.14 -7.05
N ARG A 454 -12.76 -8.66 -7.85
CA ARG A 454 -13.18 -8.05 -9.13
C ARG A 454 -13.66 -6.61 -8.93
N ILE A 455 -14.46 -6.36 -7.90
CA ILE A 455 -14.94 -5.02 -7.55
C ILE A 455 -13.77 -4.07 -7.26
N GLY A 456 -12.81 -4.50 -6.44
CA GLY A 456 -11.62 -3.71 -6.11
C GLY A 456 -10.76 -3.36 -7.32
N TYR A 457 -10.53 -4.32 -8.21
CA TYR A 457 -9.69 -4.13 -9.41
C TYR A 457 -10.38 -3.32 -10.52
N ASN A 458 -11.62 -3.66 -10.86
CA ASN A 458 -12.26 -3.10 -12.05
C ASN A 458 -12.82 -1.69 -11.85
N TRP A 459 -13.28 -1.37 -10.64
CA TRP A 459 -13.92 -0.10 -10.28
C TRP A 459 -13.15 0.68 -9.21
N GLY A 460 -11.98 0.21 -8.76
CA GLY A 460 -11.11 0.94 -7.86
C GLY A 460 -11.70 1.17 -6.47
N ILE A 461 -12.43 0.19 -5.92
CA ILE A 461 -13.10 0.30 -4.62
C ILE A 461 -12.29 -0.42 -3.53
N GLY A 462 -11.44 0.31 -2.83
CA GLY A 462 -10.51 -0.24 -1.84
C GLY A 462 -11.16 -1.00 -0.68
N ALA A 463 -12.38 -0.62 -0.28
CA ALA A 463 -13.15 -1.35 0.74
C ALA A 463 -13.42 -2.82 0.37
N ALA A 464 -13.46 -3.17 -0.92
CA ALA A 464 -13.66 -4.54 -1.34
C ALA A 464 -12.45 -5.45 -1.03
N PHE A 465 -11.24 -4.92 -1.16
CA PHE A 465 -10.02 -5.60 -0.71
C PHE A 465 -10.00 -5.78 0.81
N SER A 466 -10.38 -4.73 1.55
CA SER A 466 -10.45 -4.76 3.01
C SER A 466 -11.46 -5.81 3.51
N ALA A 467 -12.65 -5.86 2.91
CA ALA A 467 -13.67 -6.85 3.23
C ALA A 467 -13.19 -8.29 2.98
N ARG A 468 -12.52 -8.53 1.85
CA ARG A 468 -11.94 -9.84 1.53
C ARG A 468 -10.92 -10.28 2.58
N THR A 469 -9.96 -9.42 2.93
CA THR A 469 -8.91 -9.74 3.90
C THR A 469 -9.49 -10.12 5.26
N LYS A 470 -10.47 -9.36 5.74
CA LYS A 470 -11.15 -9.61 7.02
C LYS A 470 -11.85 -10.97 7.05
N CYS A 471 -12.51 -11.36 5.96
CA CYS A 471 -13.24 -12.63 5.89
C CYS A 471 -12.30 -13.85 5.85
N VAL A 472 -11.16 -13.74 5.15
CA VAL A 472 -10.12 -14.79 5.15
C VAL A 472 -9.59 -15.04 6.56
N GLN A 473 -9.48 -13.99 7.39
CA GLN A 473 -9.06 -14.10 8.79
C GLN A 473 -10.11 -14.74 9.72
N MET A 474 -11.41 -14.47 9.49
CA MET A 474 -12.51 -14.93 10.36
C MET A 474 -12.79 -16.44 10.27
N ASP A 475 -12.53 -17.06 9.12
CA ASP A 475 -12.94 -18.44 8.88
C ASP A 475 -12.11 -19.52 9.54
N GLY A 476 -11.03 -19.16 10.22
CA GLY A 476 -10.10 -20.14 10.74
C GLY A 476 -9.76 -21.16 9.67
N PHE A 477 -9.50 -20.69 8.42
CA PHE A 477 -8.87 -21.47 7.35
C PHE A 477 -7.42 -21.84 7.76
N HIS A 478 -7.28 -22.45 8.93
CA HIS A 478 -6.32 -23.48 9.23
C HIS A 478 -6.69 -24.71 8.39
N THR A 479 -6.50 -24.61 7.08
CA THR A 479 -6.10 -25.82 6.37
C THR A 479 -4.81 -26.27 7.04
N ARG A 480 -4.83 -27.46 7.67
CA ARG A 480 -3.62 -28.22 7.98
C ARG A 480 -2.65 -28.04 6.81
N PRO A 481 -1.40 -27.61 7.03
CA PRO A 481 -0.52 -27.15 5.97
C PRO A 481 0.07 -28.36 5.25
N ASN A 482 -0.71 -28.95 4.36
CA ASN A 482 -0.23 -29.87 3.32
C ASN A 482 -0.59 -29.34 1.92
N LEU A 483 -0.88 -28.04 1.81
CA LEU A 483 -0.60 -27.30 0.59
C LEU A 483 0.73 -26.56 0.82
N PRO A 484 1.74 -26.76 -0.04
CA PRO A 484 3.06 -26.21 0.17
C PRO A 484 3.00 -24.69 0.21
N ILE A 485 3.77 -24.08 1.11
CA ILE A 485 3.91 -22.62 1.30
C ILE A 485 4.34 -21.89 0.01
N ALA A 486 4.89 -22.65 -0.94
CA ALA A 486 4.84 -22.41 -2.39
C ALA A 486 3.62 -21.61 -2.90
N ALA A 487 2.42 -21.97 -2.45
CA ALA A 487 1.15 -21.49 -3.00
C ALA A 487 0.72 -20.09 -2.48
N ALA A 488 1.16 -19.69 -1.29
CA ALA A 488 0.91 -18.34 -0.77
C ALA A 488 1.79 -17.29 -1.48
N SER A 489 3.00 -17.71 -1.91
CA SER A 489 3.82 -17.00 -2.88
C SER A 489 3.17 -16.98 -4.27
N LEU A 490 2.55 -18.08 -4.72
CA LEU A 490 1.82 -18.13 -6.01
C LEU A 490 0.59 -17.21 -6.06
N LEU A 491 -0.19 -17.03 -4.99
CA LEU A 491 -1.44 -16.26 -5.04
C LEU A 491 -1.25 -14.74 -5.12
N LEU A 492 -0.05 -14.22 -4.86
CA LEU A 492 0.32 -12.81 -5.08
C LEU A 492 0.99 -12.56 -6.44
N PHE A 493 1.45 -13.61 -7.13
CA PHE A 493 2.07 -13.51 -8.46
C PHE A 493 1.20 -14.08 -9.60
N ALA A 494 0.22 -14.95 -9.32
CA ALA A 494 -0.74 -15.49 -10.28
C ALA A 494 -2.01 -14.62 -10.48
N THR A 495 -2.11 -13.45 -9.82
CA THR A 495 -3.19 -12.45 -10.05
C THR A 495 -3.01 -11.65 -11.36
N LYS A 496 -2.12 -12.09 -12.25
CA LYS A 496 -1.79 -11.37 -13.50
C LYS A 496 -1.88 -12.22 -14.78
N ALA A 497 -2.58 -13.36 -14.76
CA ALA A 497 -2.70 -14.20 -15.96
C ALA A 497 -3.94 -13.93 -16.82
N ASN A 498 -4.96 -13.19 -16.36
CA ASN A 498 -6.09 -12.78 -17.21
C ASN A 498 -6.28 -11.26 -17.14
N GLY A 499 -6.28 -10.64 -18.33
CA GLY A 499 -6.08 -9.21 -18.59
C GLY A 499 -6.86 -8.22 -17.73
N CYS A 500 -6.21 -7.06 -17.50
CA CYS A 500 -6.61 -5.92 -16.67
C CYS A 500 -6.11 -5.92 -15.20
N GLY A 501 -4.85 -6.31 -14.99
CA GLY A 501 -3.99 -5.61 -14.02
C GLY A 501 -3.44 -4.30 -14.61
N PRO A 502 -2.62 -3.51 -13.90
CA PRO A 502 -1.88 -2.44 -14.53
C PRO A 502 -1.17 -3.05 -15.74
N SER A 503 -1.41 -2.51 -16.93
CA SER A 503 -0.39 -2.61 -17.95
C SER A 503 0.84 -1.98 -17.32
N TYR A 504 1.74 -2.84 -16.82
CA TYR A 504 3.14 -2.50 -16.90
C TYR A 504 3.32 -2.29 -18.40
N SER A 505 3.27 -1.03 -18.84
CA SER A 505 4.16 -0.68 -19.94
C SER A 505 5.49 -1.24 -19.47
N PRO A 506 6.14 -2.14 -20.24
CA PRO A 506 7.53 -2.45 -19.97
C PRO A 506 8.17 -1.10 -19.67
N ALA A 507 8.78 -0.93 -18.50
CA ALA A 507 9.56 0.26 -18.27
C ALA A 507 10.41 0.37 -19.53
N ASN A 508 10.32 1.49 -20.25
CA ASN A 508 10.98 1.58 -21.54
C ASN A 508 12.49 1.60 -21.24
N LEU A 509 13.09 0.41 -21.10
CA LEU A 509 14.46 0.20 -20.62
C LEU A 509 15.42 0.91 -21.56
N THR A 510 15.04 1.07 -22.83
CA THR A 510 15.72 1.91 -23.81
C THR A 510 15.68 3.38 -23.40
N ALA A 511 14.51 3.94 -23.09
CA ALA A 511 14.40 5.33 -22.63
C ALA A 511 15.14 5.59 -21.30
N LEU A 512 15.06 4.64 -20.36
CA LEU A 512 15.82 4.71 -19.10
C LEU A 512 17.34 4.64 -19.36
N SER A 513 17.77 3.74 -20.25
CA SER A 513 19.19 3.64 -20.66
C SER A 513 19.67 4.95 -21.26
N GLU A 514 18.91 5.55 -22.18
CA GLU A 514 19.25 6.85 -22.76
C GLU A 514 19.32 7.95 -21.71
N GLN A 515 18.38 8.00 -20.76
CA GLN A 515 18.39 8.99 -19.68
C GLN A 515 19.64 8.85 -18.80
N ASN A 516 19.96 7.63 -18.38
CA ASN A 516 21.15 7.34 -17.59
C ASN A 516 22.42 7.71 -18.38
N ASN A 517 22.51 7.33 -19.66
CA ASN A 517 23.65 7.66 -20.51
C ASN A 517 23.81 9.18 -20.71
N ARG A 518 22.70 9.92 -20.89
CA ARG A 518 22.71 11.40 -20.97
C ARG A 518 23.26 12.00 -19.68
N ALA A 519 22.78 11.56 -18.52
CA ALA A 519 23.28 12.03 -17.22
C ALA A 519 24.79 11.78 -17.05
N ARG A 520 25.28 10.60 -17.45
CA ARG A 520 26.72 10.28 -17.44
C ARG A 520 27.53 11.24 -18.28
N SER A 521 27.03 11.64 -19.45
CA SER A 521 27.72 12.55 -20.38
C SER A 521 27.76 14.01 -19.91
N THR A 522 26.85 14.42 -19.02
CA THR A 522 26.75 15.80 -18.53
C THR A 522 27.64 16.11 -17.33
N ILE A 523 28.26 15.11 -16.70
CA ILE A 523 29.11 15.31 -15.52
C ILE A 523 30.50 15.83 -15.95
N CYS A 524 30.94 16.94 -15.36
CA CYS A 524 32.26 17.51 -15.61
C CYS A 524 33.39 16.52 -15.26
N THR A 525 34.26 16.24 -16.24
CA THR A 525 35.44 15.37 -16.12
C THR A 525 36.68 16.12 -15.60
N GLY A 526 36.49 17.19 -14.82
CA GLY A 526 37.60 17.96 -14.26
C GLY A 526 38.54 17.11 -13.39
N PRO A 527 39.81 17.50 -13.22
CA PRO A 527 40.79 16.72 -12.46
C PRO A 527 40.30 16.47 -11.03
N LYS A 528 40.51 15.24 -10.53
CA LYS A 528 40.19 14.89 -9.14
C LYS A 528 41.07 15.67 -8.18
N ARG A 529 40.48 16.11 -7.07
CA ARG A 529 41.19 16.85 -6.03
C ARG A 529 41.99 15.88 -5.16
N LYS A 530 43.10 16.37 -4.62
CA LYS A 530 43.83 15.70 -3.55
C LYS A 530 43.33 16.27 -2.22
N THR A 531 42.68 15.45 -1.42
CA THR A 531 41.95 15.87 -0.22
C THR A 531 42.54 15.20 1.02
N VAL A 532 42.81 15.98 2.07
CA VAL A 532 43.23 15.45 3.38
C VAL A 532 42.06 15.57 4.33
N ILE A 533 41.63 14.45 4.90
CA ILE A 533 40.62 14.38 5.96
C ILE A 533 41.38 14.26 7.28
N GLU A 534 41.38 15.31 8.08
CA GLU A 534 42.10 15.41 9.34
C GLU A 534 41.19 15.05 10.52
N ASN A 535 41.79 14.67 11.66
CA ASN A 535 41.06 14.50 12.93
C ASN A 535 39.86 13.53 12.84
N VAL A 536 40.08 12.36 12.23
CA VAL A 536 39.08 11.29 12.12
C VAL A 536 39.51 10.00 12.81
N ARG A 537 38.54 9.30 13.39
CA ARG A 537 38.71 7.94 13.91
C ARG A 537 38.38 6.94 12.81
N VAL A 538 39.38 6.22 12.32
CA VAL A 538 39.21 5.26 11.22
C VAL A 538 38.73 3.92 11.74
N PHE A 539 37.65 3.37 11.18
CA PHE A 539 37.26 1.98 11.39
C PHE A 539 38.12 1.05 10.53
N ASP A 540 38.89 0.17 11.19
CA ASP A 540 39.82 -0.75 10.51
C ASP A 540 39.22 -2.11 10.17
N GLY A 541 37.89 -2.22 10.25
CA GLY A 541 37.16 -3.48 10.07
C GLY A 541 36.97 -4.28 11.36
N ARG A 542 37.52 -3.84 12.51
CA ARG A 542 37.22 -4.43 13.82
C ARG A 542 37.06 -3.41 14.94
N ARG A 543 37.82 -2.31 14.90
CA ARG A 543 37.83 -1.28 15.94
C ARG A 543 38.03 0.11 15.34
N LEU A 544 37.74 1.13 16.14
CA LEU A 544 38.10 2.50 15.83
C LEU A 544 39.54 2.77 16.26
N ARG A 545 40.33 3.34 15.34
CA ARG A 545 41.69 3.80 15.63
C ARG A 545 41.66 5.17 16.32
N PRO A 546 42.76 5.55 17.02
CA PRO A 546 42.94 6.92 17.49
C PRO A 546 42.79 7.94 16.35
N PRO A 547 42.41 9.19 16.64
CA PRO A 547 42.32 10.25 15.64
C PRO A 547 43.57 10.34 14.78
N SER A 548 43.37 10.38 13.47
CA SER A 548 44.43 10.40 12.45
C SER A 548 43.95 11.15 11.21
N SER A 549 44.84 11.29 10.23
CA SER A 549 44.49 11.87 8.92
C SER A 549 44.47 10.79 7.84
N VAL A 550 43.53 10.90 6.90
CA VAL A 550 43.41 10.05 5.72
C VAL A 550 43.50 10.92 4.47
N VAL A 551 44.32 10.51 3.50
CA VAL A 551 44.50 11.23 2.24
C VAL A 551 43.75 10.52 1.13
N ILE A 552 42.99 11.29 0.36
CA ILE A 552 42.43 10.91 -0.93
C ILE A 552 43.33 11.54 -2.00
N ASP A 553 43.89 10.71 -2.89
CA ASP A 553 44.72 11.14 -4.01
C ASP A 553 44.16 10.55 -5.31
N GLY A 554 43.39 11.36 -6.04
CA GLY A 554 42.62 10.88 -7.19
C GLY A 554 41.54 9.88 -6.77
N ASP A 555 41.63 8.66 -7.31
CA ASP A 555 40.65 7.58 -7.05
C ASP A 555 40.95 6.77 -5.78
N ILE A 556 42.12 6.96 -5.18
CA ILE A 556 42.67 6.06 -4.16
C ILE A 556 42.97 6.75 -2.84
N ILE A 557 43.15 5.94 -1.81
CA ILE A 557 43.69 6.37 -0.52
C ILE A 557 45.21 6.52 -0.66
N GLY A 558 45.67 7.76 -0.62
CA GLY A 558 47.06 8.18 -0.81
C GLY A 558 47.89 8.16 0.49
N ARG A 559 49.21 8.36 0.34
CA ARG A 559 50.17 8.30 1.47
C ARG A 559 50.50 9.67 2.05
N ASP A 560 50.86 10.63 1.21
CA ASP A 560 51.32 11.96 1.63
C ASP A 560 50.25 13.04 1.37
N ALA A 561 50.26 14.07 2.23
CA ALA A 561 49.37 15.21 2.13
C ALA A 561 49.95 16.34 1.23
N ASP A 562 51.10 16.11 0.60
CA ASP A 562 51.81 17.14 -0.16
C ASP A 562 51.04 17.47 -1.44
N GLY A 563 50.87 18.76 -1.71
CA GLY A 563 50.07 19.24 -2.84
C GLY A 563 48.55 19.03 -2.68
N ALA A 564 48.06 18.68 -1.49
CA ALA A 564 46.62 18.62 -1.23
C ALA A 564 45.94 19.97 -1.48
N THR A 565 44.91 19.95 -2.34
CA THR A 565 44.14 21.14 -2.72
C THR A 565 42.95 21.38 -1.82
N GLU A 566 42.59 20.39 -0.99
CA GLU A 566 41.49 20.47 -0.04
C GLU A 566 41.89 19.83 1.31
N ARG A 567 41.48 20.47 2.41
CA ARG A 567 41.65 19.94 3.77
C ARG A 567 40.31 20.02 4.50
N ILE A 568 39.91 18.92 5.12
CA ILE A 568 38.61 18.75 5.79
C ILE A 568 38.90 18.30 7.22
N ASP A 569 38.47 19.08 8.22
CA ASP A 569 38.47 18.64 9.61
C ASP A 569 37.26 17.75 9.88
N GLY A 570 37.50 16.48 10.20
CA GLY A 570 36.47 15.51 10.55
C GLY A 570 35.89 15.68 11.95
N GLN A 571 36.38 16.64 12.74
CA GLN A 571 35.86 17.03 14.05
C GLN A 571 35.78 15.86 15.07
N GLY A 572 36.69 14.89 14.97
CA GLY A 572 36.70 13.69 15.81
C GLY A 572 35.67 12.62 15.40
N GLY A 573 34.99 12.82 14.27
CA GLY A 573 34.04 11.89 13.67
C GLY A 573 34.68 10.56 13.27
N VAL A 574 33.83 9.62 12.87
CA VAL A 574 34.25 8.28 12.44
C VAL A 574 34.29 8.21 10.92
N LEU A 575 35.41 7.75 10.37
CA LEU A 575 35.56 7.47 8.95
C LEU A 575 35.40 5.96 8.72
N LEU A 576 34.39 5.59 7.92
CA LEU A 576 34.08 4.23 7.52
C LEU A 576 34.45 4.00 6.05
N PRO A 577 34.82 2.77 5.65
CA PRO A 577 34.74 2.39 4.24
C PRO A 577 33.31 2.62 3.73
N GLY A 578 33.17 2.95 2.45
CA GLY A 578 31.88 3.02 1.76
C GLY A 578 31.09 1.73 1.90
N PHE A 579 29.77 1.85 2.10
CA PHE A 579 28.92 0.68 2.25
C PHE A 579 28.72 -0.04 0.92
N ILE A 580 28.55 -1.36 1.01
CA ILE A 580 28.33 -2.27 -0.11
C ILE A 580 26.97 -2.97 0.06
N GLU A 581 26.03 -2.63 -0.81
CA GLU A 581 24.67 -3.17 -0.87
C GLU A 581 24.64 -4.45 -1.71
N SER A 582 24.53 -5.60 -1.04
CA SER A 582 24.67 -6.90 -1.71
C SER A 582 23.40 -7.39 -2.42
N HIS A 583 22.25 -6.71 -2.29
CA HIS A 583 21.04 -7.07 -3.05
C HIS A 583 20.13 -5.85 -3.23
N SER A 584 20.05 -5.32 -4.46
CA SER A 584 19.08 -4.27 -4.80
C SER A 584 18.66 -4.28 -6.28
N HIS A 585 17.69 -3.44 -6.64
CA HIS A 585 17.14 -3.33 -8.00
C HIS A 585 17.13 -1.88 -8.55
N PRO A 586 18.27 -1.15 -8.57
CA PRO A 586 18.30 0.22 -9.10
C PRO A 586 18.06 0.23 -10.62
N GLN A 587 17.42 1.29 -11.12
CA GLN A 587 17.09 1.44 -12.54
C GLN A 587 17.38 2.84 -13.11
N THR A 588 17.53 3.83 -12.24
CA THR A 588 17.65 5.25 -12.61
C THR A 588 18.78 5.92 -11.84
N ILE A 589 19.25 7.06 -12.35
CA ILE A 589 20.20 7.94 -11.64
C ILE A 589 19.66 8.42 -10.30
N GLU A 590 18.35 8.61 -10.16
CA GLU A 590 17.73 8.96 -8.89
C GLU A 590 17.94 7.86 -7.84
N HIS A 591 17.78 6.59 -8.21
CA HIS A 591 18.05 5.47 -7.30
C HIS A 591 19.54 5.44 -6.90
N MET A 592 20.44 5.73 -7.86
CA MET A 592 21.88 5.82 -7.60
C MET A 592 22.24 6.98 -6.66
N ASN A 593 21.62 8.14 -6.84
CA ASN A 593 21.78 9.29 -5.94
C ASN A 593 21.31 8.97 -4.53
N LEU A 594 20.16 8.31 -4.40
CA LEU A 594 19.64 7.87 -3.10
C LEU A 594 20.61 6.90 -2.43
N LEU A 595 21.07 5.84 -3.11
CA LEU A 595 22.06 4.91 -2.56
C LEU A 595 23.32 5.66 -2.10
N THR A 596 23.88 6.51 -2.96
CA THR A 596 25.11 7.28 -2.68
C THR A 596 24.95 8.23 -1.50
N GLY A 597 23.85 8.97 -1.44
CA GLY A 597 23.57 9.93 -0.36
C GLY A 597 23.42 9.29 1.02
N PHE A 598 23.04 8.01 1.06
CA PHE A 598 23.00 7.19 2.28
C PHE A 598 24.28 6.35 2.49
N GLY A 599 25.38 6.71 1.82
CA GLY A 599 26.70 6.11 2.03
C GLY A 599 26.94 4.78 1.32
N VAL A 600 25.99 4.29 0.51
CA VAL A 600 26.20 3.12 -0.34
C VAL A 600 27.02 3.53 -1.56
N THR A 601 28.27 3.04 -1.62
CA THR A 601 29.24 3.40 -2.67
C THR A 601 29.42 2.28 -3.70
N THR A 602 28.94 1.08 -3.39
CA THR A 602 28.88 -0.06 -4.31
C THR A 602 27.56 -0.80 -4.10
N ALA A 603 26.87 -1.21 -5.17
CA ALA A 603 25.64 -2.00 -5.06
C ALA A 603 25.54 -3.07 -6.15
N PHE A 604 24.88 -4.19 -5.82
CA PHE A 604 24.69 -5.32 -6.72
C PHE A 604 23.24 -5.38 -7.22
N HIS A 605 23.06 -5.14 -8.52
CA HIS A 605 21.79 -5.22 -9.23
C HIS A 605 21.45 -6.67 -9.59
N MET A 606 20.41 -7.21 -8.96
CA MET A 606 20.12 -8.64 -8.97
C MET A 606 19.26 -9.12 -10.16
N ALA A 607 18.81 -8.25 -11.07
CA ALA A 607 17.92 -8.65 -12.16
C ALA A 607 18.11 -7.84 -13.46
N CYS A 608 19.01 -8.29 -14.33
CA CYS A 608 19.31 -7.59 -15.58
C CYS A 608 18.48 -8.06 -16.77
N TYR A 609 17.40 -7.35 -17.11
CA TYR A 609 16.54 -7.70 -18.25
C TYR A 609 16.99 -7.15 -19.61
N SER A 610 17.76 -6.05 -19.62
CA SER A 610 18.33 -5.45 -20.84
C SER A 610 19.78 -5.07 -20.63
N THR A 611 20.69 -5.63 -21.44
CA THR A 611 22.13 -5.33 -21.35
C THR A 611 22.41 -3.84 -21.48
N ALA A 612 21.74 -3.17 -22.42
CA ALA A 612 21.91 -1.72 -22.63
C ALA A 612 21.49 -0.89 -21.41
N HIS A 613 20.47 -1.35 -20.68
CA HIS A 613 20.02 -0.68 -19.46
C HIS A 613 20.98 -0.95 -18.29
N CYS A 614 21.40 -2.19 -18.05
CA CYS A 614 22.34 -2.49 -16.97
C CYS A 614 23.70 -1.79 -17.15
N LEU A 615 24.22 -1.76 -18.39
CA LEU A 615 25.43 -0.98 -18.71
C LEU A 615 25.24 0.53 -18.54
N SER A 616 24.01 1.04 -18.68
CA SER A 616 23.72 2.46 -18.46
C SER A 616 23.86 2.88 -17.00
N LEU A 617 23.78 1.93 -16.06
CA LEU A 617 23.93 2.17 -14.61
C LEU A 617 25.40 2.18 -14.16
N GLN A 618 26.34 1.81 -15.03
CA GLN A 618 27.76 1.75 -14.70
C GLN A 618 28.50 3.04 -15.06
N ASN A 619 29.67 3.23 -14.42
CA ASN A 619 30.62 4.30 -14.73
C ASN A 619 30.08 5.73 -14.53
N HIS A 620 29.24 5.94 -13.52
CA HIS A 620 28.80 7.28 -13.11
C HIS A 620 29.77 7.86 -12.10
N ARG A 621 30.49 8.91 -12.50
CA ARG A 621 31.46 9.58 -11.64
C ARG A 621 30.78 10.16 -10.40
N GLY A 622 31.33 9.87 -9.22
CA GLY A 622 30.83 10.37 -7.94
C GLY A 622 29.55 9.71 -7.42
N LEU A 623 29.01 8.70 -8.12
CA LEU A 623 27.85 7.91 -7.70
C LEU A 623 28.24 6.45 -7.45
N VAL A 624 27.37 5.76 -6.73
CA VAL A 624 27.45 4.32 -6.43
C VAL A 624 27.89 3.50 -7.65
N ASP A 625 28.85 2.61 -7.43
CA ASP A 625 29.33 1.66 -8.44
C ASP A 625 28.37 0.46 -8.52
N ILE A 626 27.79 0.21 -9.70
CA ILE A 626 26.78 -0.84 -9.89
C ILE A 626 27.39 -2.05 -10.58
N HIS A 627 27.31 -3.20 -9.92
CA HIS A 627 27.61 -4.51 -10.50
C HIS A 627 26.29 -5.21 -10.82
N TRP A 628 26.21 -5.95 -11.93
CA TRP A 628 24.94 -6.56 -12.34
C TRP A 628 25.07 -8.05 -12.70
N GLY A 629 24.04 -8.80 -12.35
CA GLY A 629 23.94 -10.23 -12.63
C GLY A 629 23.10 -10.54 -13.85
N THR A 630 22.94 -11.83 -14.15
CA THR A 630 22.02 -12.28 -15.21
C THR A 630 20.57 -11.83 -14.98
N THR A 631 19.72 -12.02 -15.98
CA THR A 631 18.29 -12.24 -15.68
C THR A 631 18.19 -13.38 -14.65
N PRO A 632 17.29 -13.34 -13.65
CA PRO A 632 17.17 -14.45 -12.71
C PRO A 632 16.74 -15.75 -13.40
N ALA A 633 17.55 -16.80 -13.30
CA ALA A 633 17.23 -18.12 -13.81
C ALA A 633 16.01 -18.67 -13.06
N THR A 634 14.90 -18.83 -13.76
CA THR A 634 13.59 -19.15 -13.18
C THR A 634 12.80 -20.04 -14.13
N ALA A 635 11.94 -20.90 -13.58
CA ALA A 635 11.10 -21.80 -14.37
C ALA A 635 9.89 -21.09 -14.97
N PHE A 636 9.50 -21.48 -16.18
CA PHE A 636 8.19 -21.12 -16.74
C PHE A 636 7.06 -21.58 -15.80
N GLY A 637 6.10 -20.68 -15.52
CA GLY A 637 4.99 -20.95 -14.60
C GLY A 637 5.31 -20.86 -13.10
N SER A 638 6.57 -20.57 -12.72
CA SER A 638 6.93 -20.23 -11.34
C SER A 638 6.52 -18.81 -10.98
N ALA A 639 6.34 -18.51 -9.69
CA ALA A 639 6.00 -17.17 -9.22
C ALA A 639 7.01 -16.11 -9.69
N VAL A 640 8.31 -16.39 -9.57
CA VAL A 640 9.37 -15.48 -10.04
C VAL A 640 9.37 -15.39 -11.57
N GLY A 641 9.14 -16.50 -12.27
CA GLY A 641 8.99 -16.50 -13.74
C GLY A 641 7.82 -15.63 -14.21
N SER A 642 6.68 -15.66 -13.50
CA SER A 642 5.53 -14.78 -13.78
C SER A 642 5.87 -13.30 -13.59
N VAL A 643 6.70 -12.93 -12.61
CA VAL A 643 7.18 -11.54 -12.44
C VAL A 643 7.97 -11.10 -13.67
N ILE A 644 8.93 -11.91 -14.10
CA ILE A 644 9.77 -11.60 -15.25
C ILE A 644 8.93 -11.46 -16.52
N LEU A 645 7.97 -12.36 -16.75
CA LEU A 645 7.03 -12.27 -17.88
C LEU A 645 6.21 -10.99 -17.83
N ASN A 646 5.72 -10.59 -16.65
CA ASN A 646 4.94 -9.37 -16.51
C ASN A 646 5.77 -8.09 -16.74
N LEU A 647 7.06 -8.12 -16.43
CA LEU A 647 7.96 -6.98 -16.61
C LEU A 647 8.48 -6.85 -18.05
N THR A 648 8.74 -7.99 -18.69
CA THR A 648 9.47 -8.05 -19.97
C THR A 648 8.61 -8.45 -21.15
N SER A 649 7.49 -9.15 -20.91
CA SER A 649 6.68 -9.85 -21.92
C SER A 649 7.49 -10.84 -22.77
N ASP A 650 8.67 -11.29 -22.30
CA ASP A 650 9.58 -12.15 -23.05
C ASP A 650 9.76 -13.53 -22.38
N PRO A 651 9.06 -14.58 -22.87
CA PRO A 651 9.18 -15.92 -22.33
C PRO A 651 10.50 -16.62 -22.67
N SER A 652 11.32 -16.06 -23.57
CA SER A 652 12.64 -16.61 -23.90
C SER A 652 13.64 -16.44 -22.75
N LEU A 653 13.36 -15.52 -21.81
CA LEU A 653 14.16 -15.26 -20.62
C LEU A 653 14.00 -16.32 -19.52
N LEU A 654 13.05 -17.25 -19.65
CA LEU A 654 12.80 -18.31 -18.66
C LEU A 654 13.39 -19.65 -19.10
N ILE A 655 13.62 -20.53 -18.13
CA ILE A 655 14.02 -21.93 -18.35
C ILE A 655 12.75 -22.78 -18.41
N HIS A 656 12.56 -23.50 -19.50
CA HIS A 656 11.34 -24.28 -19.73
C HIS A 656 11.45 -25.74 -19.24
N ASN A 657 12.66 -26.27 -19.13
CA ASN A 657 12.95 -27.62 -18.62
C ASN A 657 14.45 -27.76 -18.26
N ASP A 658 14.85 -28.89 -17.67
CA ASP A 658 16.23 -29.11 -17.22
C ASP A 658 17.27 -29.05 -18.36
N SER A 659 16.95 -29.61 -19.53
CA SER A 659 17.85 -29.57 -20.69
C SER A 659 18.04 -28.16 -21.26
N ASP A 660 17.12 -27.25 -20.91
CA ASP A 660 17.12 -25.86 -21.33
C ASP A 660 18.09 -24.98 -20.53
N ALA A 661 18.50 -25.42 -19.34
CA ALA A 661 19.34 -24.64 -18.42
C ALA A 661 20.70 -24.29 -19.02
N THR A 662 21.33 -25.20 -19.78
CA THR A 662 22.63 -24.94 -20.41
C THR A 662 22.51 -23.89 -21.53
N ARG A 663 21.52 -24.04 -22.42
CA ARG A 663 21.23 -23.05 -23.47
C ARG A 663 20.97 -21.67 -22.87
N TRP A 664 20.14 -21.62 -21.82
CA TRP A 664 19.84 -20.36 -21.14
C TRP A 664 21.12 -19.73 -20.56
N SER A 665 21.98 -20.52 -19.94
CA SER A 665 23.26 -20.05 -19.40
C SER A 665 24.20 -19.52 -20.47
N ASP A 666 24.31 -20.20 -21.62
CA ASP A 666 25.07 -19.71 -22.78
C ASP A 666 24.56 -18.35 -23.26
N GLN A 667 23.24 -18.19 -23.36
CA GLN A 667 22.61 -16.93 -23.77
C GLN A 667 22.91 -15.80 -22.78
N GLN A 668 22.84 -16.10 -21.47
CA GLN A 668 23.18 -15.10 -20.46
C GLN A 668 24.68 -14.76 -20.49
N MET A 669 25.58 -15.74 -20.64
CA MET A 669 27.01 -15.47 -20.77
C MET A 669 27.37 -14.60 -21.97
N GLY A 670 26.64 -14.73 -23.08
CA GLY A 670 26.82 -13.87 -24.25
C GLY A 670 26.65 -12.37 -23.94
N ARG A 671 25.98 -12.03 -22.84
CA ARG A 671 25.80 -10.65 -22.35
C ARG A 671 26.95 -10.19 -21.42
N ASN A 672 27.84 -11.11 -21.03
CA ASN A 672 28.94 -10.92 -20.09
C ASN A 672 28.53 -10.36 -18.71
N PRO A 673 27.60 -11.02 -18.00
CA PRO A 673 27.22 -10.66 -16.63
C PRO A 673 28.39 -10.86 -15.67
N GLU A 674 28.37 -10.16 -14.54
CA GLU A 674 29.41 -10.28 -13.53
C GLU A 674 29.18 -11.46 -12.58
N PHE A 675 27.92 -11.90 -12.45
CA PHE A 675 27.51 -13.07 -11.68
C PHE A 675 26.19 -13.65 -12.22
N PHE A 676 25.88 -14.88 -11.85
CA PHE A 676 24.61 -15.54 -12.16
C PHE A 676 23.62 -15.35 -11.03
N LYS A 677 22.40 -14.92 -11.36
CA LYS A 677 21.25 -14.95 -10.44
C LYS A 677 20.34 -16.11 -10.82
N LEU A 678 19.93 -16.89 -9.83
CA LEU A 678 18.96 -17.98 -9.94
C LEU A 678 17.93 -17.89 -8.82
N ALA A 679 16.79 -18.56 -8.96
CA ALA A 679 15.77 -18.64 -7.93
C ALA A 679 15.37 -20.08 -7.62
N ALA A 680 15.62 -20.50 -6.39
CA ALA A 680 14.99 -21.68 -5.81
C ALA A 680 13.59 -21.27 -5.34
N SER A 681 12.59 -22.00 -5.81
CA SER A 681 11.20 -21.85 -5.39
C SER A 681 10.45 -23.15 -5.64
N ASN A 682 9.34 -23.33 -4.94
CA ASN A 682 8.39 -24.39 -5.24
C ASN A 682 7.04 -23.73 -5.57
N PRO A 683 6.37 -24.06 -6.70
CA PRO A 683 6.97 -24.60 -7.91
C PRO A 683 8.07 -23.67 -8.44
N GLY A 684 9.06 -24.23 -9.13
CA GLY A 684 10.24 -23.51 -9.60
C GLY A 684 11.16 -24.42 -10.40
N LEU A 685 12.43 -24.01 -10.53
CA LEU A 685 13.43 -24.85 -11.17
C LEU A 685 13.61 -26.17 -10.41
N SER A 686 13.85 -27.25 -11.15
CA SER A 686 14.27 -28.50 -10.53
C SER A 686 15.64 -28.34 -9.87
N GLN A 687 15.97 -29.27 -8.96
CA GLN A 687 17.31 -29.32 -8.39
C GLN A 687 18.40 -29.51 -9.48
N GLY A 688 18.10 -30.30 -10.52
CA GLY A 688 19.01 -30.54 -11.64
C GLY A 688 19.29 -29.25 -12.43
N ALA A 689 18.25 -28.49 -12.77
CA ALA A 689 18.39 -27.21 -13.46
C ALA A 689 19.17 -26.18 -12.62
N LEU A 690 18.87 -26.06 -11.32
CA LEU A 690 19.60 -25.17 -10.41
C LEU A 690 21.10 -25.53 -10.37
N THR A 691 21.40 -26.82 -10.22
CA THR A 691 22.79 -27.32 -10.17
C THR A 691 23.52 -27.06 -11.48
N ALA A 692 22.86 -27.31 -12.62
CA ALA A 692 23.45 -27.06 -13.94
C ALA A 692 23.80 -25.58 -14.16
N VAL A 693 22.94 -24.64 -13.74
CA VAL A 693 23.25 -23.19 -13.84
C VAL A 693 24.43 -22.82 -12.94
N VAL A 694 24.50 -23.36 -11.71
CA VAL A 694 25.60 -23.10 -10.78
C VAL A 694 26.93 -23.65 -11.33
N GLU A 695 26.96 -24.91 -11.77
CA GLU A 695 28.15 -25.53 -12.35
C GLU A 695 28.63 -24.77 -13.59
N TYR A 696 27.69 -24.35 -14.44
CA TYR A 696 28.01 -23.54 -15.61
C TYR A 696 28.65 -22.20 -15.21
N ALA A 697 28.10 -21.50 -14.21
CA ALA A 697 28.66 -20.25 -13.70
C ALA A 697 30.09 -20.45 -13.20
N HIS A 698 30.32 -21.51 -12.42
CA HIS A 698 31.64 -21.86 -11.88
C HIS A 698 32.65 -22.22 -12.97
N GLN A 699 32.25 -22.95 -14.02
CA GLN A 699 33.10 -23.25 -15.18
C GLN A 699 33.57 -21.98 -15.90
N HIS A 700 32.80 -20.89 -15.81
CA HIS A 700 33.13 -19.59 -16.38
C HIS A 700 33.72 -18.60 -15.35
N GLY A 701 34.06 -19.07 -14.15
CA GLY A 701 34.66 -18.24 -13.11
C GLY A 701 33.72 -17.15 -12.57
N ARG A 702 32.39 -17.38 -12.60
CA ARG A 702 31.36 -16.47 -12.10
C ARG A 702 30.75 -17.00 -10.80
N ASN A 703 30.43 -16.07 -9.88
CA ASN A 703 29.62 -16.38 -8.70
C ASN A 703 28.18 -16.74 -9.13
N ALA A 704 27.55 -17.65 -8.39
CA ALA A 704 26.15 -18.04 -8.52
C ALA A 704 25.37 -17.65 -7.26
N VAL A 705 24.31 -16.86 -7.43
CA VAL A 705 23.54 -16.26 -6.35
C VAL A 705 22.09 -16.72 -6.43
N CYS A 706 21.58 -17.29 -5.34
CA CYS A 706 20.28 -17.95 -5.33
C CYS A 706 19.28 -17.21 -4.44
N HIS A 707 18.15 -16.79 -5.00
CA HIS A 707 16.96 -16.40 -4.23
C HIS A 707 16.36 -17.66 -3.57
N ALA A 708 16.09 -17.58 -2.26
CA ALA A 708 15.38 -18.60 -1.49
C ALA A 708 14.60 -17.94 -0.35
N ALA A 709 13.28 -17.80 -0.49
CA ALA A 709 12.43 -17.09 0.48
C ALA A 709 11.69 -18.01 1.48
N ASP A 710 11.93 -19.32 1.40
CA ASP A 710 11.33 -20.33 2.27
C ASP A 710 12.36 -21.44 2.61
N GLN A 711 12.12 -22.18 3.70
CA GLN A 711 13.07 -23.16 4.22
C GLN A 711 13.42 -24.26 3.20
N ALA A 712 12.45 -24.71 2.41
CA ALA A 712 12.68 -25.75 1.40
C ALA A 712 13.56 -25.23 0.25
N SER A 713 13.32 -24.00 -0.19
CA SER A 713 14.12 -23.30 -1.19
C SER A 713 15.55 -23.04 -0.69
N HIS A 714 15.76 -22.80 0.61
CA HIS A 714 17.09 -22.72 1.21
C HIS A 714 17.85 -24.06 1.10
N LEU A 715 17.17 -25.18 1.33
CA LEU A 715 17.77 -26.50 1.14
C LEU A 715 18.13 -26.72 -0.35
N GLN A 716 17.26 -26.33 -1.28
CA GLN A 716 17.56 -26.43 -2.72
C GLN A 716 18.77 -25.58 -3.13
N ALA A 717 18.86 -24.34 -2.63
CA ALA A 717 19.98 -23.43 -2.86
C ALA A 717 21.29 -23.97 -2.26
N HIS A 718 21.21 -24.61 -1.09
CA HIS A 718 22.35 -25.30 -0.50
C HIS A 718 22.81 -26.48 -1.38
N LEU A 719 21.88 -27.33 -1.80
CA LEU A 719 22.14 -28.53 -2.60
C LEU A 719 22.65 -28.21 -4.01
N SER A 720 22.23 -27.09 -4.61
CA SER A 720 22.71 -26.67 -5.94
C SER A 720 24.16 -26.21 -5.91
N GLY A 721 24.65 -25.83 -4.73
CA GLY A 721 25.99 -25.33 -4.54
C GLY A 721 26.19 -23.85 -4.85
N ALA A 722 25.11 -23.06 -4.91
CA ALA A 722 25.19 -21.61 -5.09
C ALA A 722 26.13 -20.96 -4.06
N ASP A 723 26.90 -19.95 -4.46
CA ASP A 723 27.87 -19.28 -3.57
C ASP A 723 27.17 -18.44 -2.48
N GLN A 724 26.04 -17.82 -2.84
CA GLN A 724 25.26 -16.98 -1.94
C GLN A 724 23.78 -17.37 -1.95
N ILE A 725 23.17 -17.42 -0.76
CA ILE A 725 21.75 -17.67 -0.54
C ILE A 725 21.11 -16.38 -0.04
N HIS A 726 20.15 -15.88 -0.80
CA HIS A 726 19.51 -14.59 -0.60
C HIS A 726 18.09 -14.76 -0.09
N HIS A 727 17.77 -13.87 0.84
CA HIS A 727 16.66 -13.87 1.78
C HIS A 727 16.85 -14.85 2.94
N THR A 728 16.18 -14.54 4.03
CA THR A 728 15.93 -15.46 5.14
C THR A 728 14.47 -15.89 5.06
N PRO A 729 14.13 -17.13 5.41
CA PRO A 729 12.80 -17.67 5.14
C PRO A 729 11.74 -17.02 6.02
N LEU A 730 10.57 -16.74 5.42
CA LEU A 730 9.41 -16.21 6.15
C LEU A 730 8.53 -17.31 6.76
N ASP A 731 8.69 -18.55 6.33
CA ASP A 731 7.80 -19.65 6.69
C ASP A 731 8.26 -20.37 7.95
N VAL A 732 9.46 -20.93 7.93
CA VAL A 732 10.06 -21.68 9.03
C VAL A 732 11.52 -21.28 9.14
N ALA A 733 11.98 -21.04 10.38
CA ALA A 733 13.38 -20.69 10.60
C ALA A 733 14.31 -21.80 10.12
N ILE A 734 15.49 -21.41 9.63
CA ILE A 734 16.57 -22.35 9.32
C ILE A 734 17.03 -23.02 10.61
N ASP A 735 17.17 -24.35 10.59
CA ASP A 735 17.72 -25.09 11.71
C ASP A 735 19.27 -25.05 11.72
N SER A 736 19.85 -25.36 12.88
CA SER A 736 21.31 -25.35 13.06
C SER A 736 22.02 -26.37 12.17
N GLN A 737 21.38 -27.48 11.81
CA GLN A 737 22.00 -28.51 10.98
C GLN A 737 22.20 -27.99 9.54
N LEU A 738 21.18 -27.37 8.95
CA LEU A 738 21.30 -26.73 7.64
C LEU A 738 22.28 -25.56 7.70
N ALA A 739 22.25 -24.73 8.74
CA ALA A 739 23.21 -23.63 8.88
C ALA A 739 24.68 -24.11 8.95
N HIS A 740 24.97 -25.20 9.66
CA HIS A 740 26.31 -25.79 9.66
C HIS A 740 26.72 -26.37 8.30
N LYS A 741 25.79 -26.94 7.54
CA LYS A 741 26.06 -27.41 6.17
C LYS A 741 26.37 -26.25 5.22
N VAL A 742 25.62 -25.16 5.31
CA VAL A 742 25.87 -23.91 4.57
C VAL A 742 27.26 -23.36 4.91
N PHE A 743 27.62 -23.30 6.20
CA PHE A 743 28.95 -22.88 6.64
C PHE A 743 30.07 -23.81 6.11
N ALA A 744 29.91 -25.12 6.26
CA ALA A 744 30.91 -26.11 5.85
C ALA A 744 31.20 -26.07 4.34
N ARG A 745 30.20 -25.68 3.53
CA ARG A 745 30.37 -25.49 2.09
C ARG A 745 31.01 -24.14 1.72
N GLY A 746 31.14 -23.22 2.68
CA GLY A 746 31.66 -21.87 2.43
C GLY A 746 30.64 -20.92 1.79
N GLN A 747 29.35 -21.25 1.85
CA GLN A 747 28.28 -20.42 1.30
C GLN A 747 28.00 -19.21 2.19
N VAL A 748 27.43 -18.17 1.59
CA VAL A 748 27.15 -16.88 2.22
C VAL A 748 25.64 -16.66 2.33
N CYS A 749 25.19 -15.97 3.38
CA CYS A 749 23.80 -15.54 3.54
C CYS A 749 23.67 -14.02 3.33
N VAL A 750 22.66 -13.61 2.57
CA VAL A 750 22.22 -12.21 2.46
C VAL A 750 20.78 -12.13 2.92
N PRO A 751 20.50 -11.66 4.15
CA PRO A 751 19.22 -11.93 4.80
C PRO A 751 18.07 -11.07 4.31
N THR A 752 18.34 -9.83 3.87
CA THR A 752 17.34 -8.88 3.35
C THR A 752 16.14 -8.72 4.29
N LEU A 753 16.42 -8.56 5.57
CA LEU A 753 15.42 -8.45 6.63
C LEU A 753 14.41 -7.32 6.36
N SER A 754 14.84 -6.25 5.70
CA SER A 754 14.02 -5.12 5.30
C SER A 754 12.85 -5.53 4.39
N VAL A 755 13.14 -6.25 3.30
CA VAL A 755 12.09 -6.74 2.38
C VAL A 755 11.29 -7.88 2.99
N MET A 756 11.93 -8.76 3.77
CA MET A 756 11.23 -9.85 4.46
C MET A 756 10.20 -9.30 5.45
N LYS A 757 10.55 -8.25 6.20
CA LYS A 757 9.62 -7.55 7.10
C LYS A 757 8.47 -6.89 6.32
N ALA A 758 8.79 -6.19 5.23
CA ALA A 758 7.76 -5.56 4.39
C ALA A 758 6.77 -6.60 3.80
N PHE A 759 7.27 -7.76 3.37
CA PHE A 759 6.42 -8.87 2.91
C PHE A 759 5.61 -9.48 4.04
N ALA A 760 6.21 -9.68 5.23
CA ALA A 760 5.49 -10.17 6.39
C ALA A 760 4.31 -9.24 6.76
N ASP A 761 4.55 -7.93 6.80
CA ASP A 761 3.53 -6.92 7.08
C ASP A 761 2.42 -6.93 6.01
N LEU A 762 2.78 -7.02 4.73
CA LEU A 762 1.83 -7.08 3.62
C LEU A 762 0.94 -8.34 3.66
N MET A 763 1.52 -9.49 4.03
CA MET A 763 0.82 -10.77 4.06
C MET A 763 0.14 -11.06 5.41
N GLY A 764 0.35 -10.23 6.42
CA GLY A 764 -0.01 -10.54 7.81
C GLY A 764 0.70 -11.79 8.34
N ALA A 765 1.89 -12.09 7.80
CA ALA A 765 2.71 -13.24 8.18
C ALA A 765 3.65 -12.88 9.34
N ASN A 766 4.22 -13.90 9.98
CA ASN A 766 5.14 -13.70 11.09
C ASN A 766 6.57 -13.49 10.60
N TYR A 767 7.14 -12.31 10.86
CA TYR A 767 8.54 -11.98 10.56
C TYR A 767 9.57 -12.73 11.42
N ALA A 768 9.15 -13.39 12.52
CA ALA A 768 10.06 -14.02 13.47
C ALA A 768 10.96 -15.10 12.85
N ALA A 769 10.48 -15.86 11.86
CA ALA A 769 11.26 -16.92 11.21
C ALA A 769 12.48 -16.37 10.46
N ALA A 770 12.32 -15.22 9.78
CA ALA A 770 13.40 -14.56 9.06
C ALA A 770 14.48 -14.06 10.03
N ARG A 771 14.05 -13.35 11.09
CA ARG A 771 14.94 -12.86 12.15
C ARG A 771 15.70 -14.01 12.84
N GLU A 772 15.00 -15.08 13.18
CA GLU A 772 15.59 -16.25 13.84
C GLU A 772 16.58 -16.97 12.94
N SER A 773 16.30 -17.08 11.63
CA SER A 773 17.22 -17.68 10.67
C SER A 773 18.54 -16.91 10.57
N LEU A 774 18.49 -15.57 10.61
CA LEU A 774 19.71 -14.77 10.66
C LEU A 774 20.52 -15.08 11.93
N ARG A 775 19.87 -15.16 13.09
CA ARG A 775 20.52 -15.51 14.36
C ARG A 775 21.21 -16.87 14.26
N VAL A 776 20.51 -17.88 13.75
CA VAL A 776 21.04 -19.26 13.60
C VAL A 776 22.22 -19.29 12.62
N TYR A 777 22.15 -18.61 11.48
CA TYR A 777 23.28 -18.51 10.55
C TYR A 777 24.49 -17.81 11.18
N TYR A 778 24.26 -16.72 11.92
CA TYR A 778 25.32 -15.98 12.60
C TYR A 778 26.03 -16.84 13.66
N GLU A 779 25.27 -17.58 14.48
CA GLU A 779 25.82 -18.50 15.49
C GLU A 779 26.60 -19.67 14.86
N ALA A 780 26.11 -20.18 13.73
CA ALA A 780 26.80 -21.20 12.93
C ALA A 780 28.04 -20.67 12.20
N ARG A 781 28.37 -19.37 12.32
CA ARG A 781 29.50 -18.68 11.68
C ARG A 781 29.38 -18.58 10.16
N VAL A 782 28.19 -18.72 9.60
CA VAL A 782 27.94 -18.44 8.17
C VAL A 782 28.28 -16.98 7.90
N PRO A 783 29.09 -16.67 6.86
CA PRO A 783 29.32 -15.30 6.45
C PRO A 783 28.01 -14.63 6.06
N ILE A 784 27.77 -13.44 6.60
CA ILE A 784 26.57 -12.65 6.35
C ILE A 784 26.96 -11.34 5.66
N LEU A 785 26.26 -10.98 4.58
CA LEU A 785 26.39 -9.69 3.90
C LEU A 785 25.11 -8.88 4.08
N ALA A 786 25.25 -7.57 4.23
CA ALA A 786 24.10 -6.67 4.26
C ALA A 786 23.52 -6.51 2.86
N GLY A 787 22.21 -6.65 2.75
CA GLY A 787 21.48 -6.19 1.59
C GLY A 787 20.00 -6.03 1.86
N THR A 788 19.30 -5.22 1.06
CA THR A 788 17.93 -4.75 1.40
C THR A 788 16.84 -5.29 0.51
N ASP A 789 17.19 -5.67 -0.71
CA ASP A 789 16.27 -5.85 -1.84
C ASP A 789 15.50 -4.56 -2.19
N ALA A 790 16.16 -3.39 -2.07
CA ALA A 790 15.57 -2.10 -2.43
C ALA A 790 15.04 -2.09 -3.87
N ASN A 791 13.77 -1.71 -4.04
CA ASN A 791 13.02 -1.87 -5.27
C ASN A 791 11.81 -0.92 -5.38
N THR A 792 11.32 -0.73 -6.60
CA THR A 792 10.07 0.00 -6.93
C THR A 792 9.04 -0.87 -7.65
N GLU A 793 9.36 -2.14 -7.91
CA GLU A 793 8.63 -2.99 -8.86
C GLU A 793 7.82 -4.11 -8.17
N THR A 794 7.93 -4.25 -6.85
CA THR A 794 7.22 -5.26 -6.08
C THR A 794 6.15 -4.65 -5.17
N PRO A 795 5.12 -5.42 -4.76
CA PRO A 795 4.13 -4.97 -3.78
C PRO A 795 4.72 -4.58 -2.42
N ALA A 796 5.87 -5.17 -2.04
CA ALA A 796 6.63 -4.83 -0.85
C ALA A 796 7.76 -3.86 -1.21
N THR A 797 7.39 -2.58 -1.42
CA THR A 797 8.35 -1.53 -1.79
C THR A 797 9.35 -1.25 -0.67
N VAL A 798 10.64 -1.36 -0.97
CA VAL A 798 11.74 -1.05 -0.05
C VAL A 798 12.55 0.13 -0.63
N PRO A 799 12.64 1.28 0.07
CA PRO A 799 13.25 2.49 -0.48
C PRO A 799 14.76 2.38 -0.64
N PHE A 800 15.33 2.93 -1.72
CA PHE A 800 16.78 2.98 -1.92
C PHE A 800 17.49 3.87 -0.88
N GLY A 801 18.66 3.43 -0.43
CA GLY A 801 19.52 4.17 0.51
C GLY A 801 19.07 4.07 1.96
N SER A 802 17.94 4.68 2.32
CA SER A 802 17.49 4.76 3.72
C SER A 802 17.20 3.39 4.34
N SER A 803 16.69 2.44 3.57
CA SER A 803 16.45 1.05 4.03
C SER A 803 17.74 0.31 4.37
N PHE A 804 18.89 0.70 3.80
CA PHE A 804 20.16 0.04 4.10
C PHE A 804 20.53 0.20 5.57
N HIS A 805 20.33 1.40 6.14
CA HIS A 805 20.52 1.61 7.57
C HIS A 805 19.49 0.83 8.42
N SER A 806 18.27 0.68 7.93
CA SER A 806 17.24 -0.14 8.61
C SER A 806 17.63 -1.62 8.61
N GLU A 807 18.24 -2.12 7.54
CA GLU A 807 18.81 -3.48 7.49
C GLU A 807 19.87 -3.66 8.58
N LEU A 808 20.80 -2.71 8.73
CA LEU A 808 21.84 -2.79 9.76
C LEU A 808 21.25 -2.84 11.18
N GLU A 809 20.20 -2.08 11.45
CA GLU A 809 19.46 -2.18 12.72
C GLU A 809 18.81 -3.54 12.91
N LEU A 810 18.09 -4.04 11.91
CA LEU A 810 17.41 -5.33 11.98
C LEU A 810 18.40 -6.48 12.21
N MET A 811 19.61 -6.38 11.67
CA MET A 811 20.69 -7.34 11.90
C MET A 811 21.20 -7.30 13.34
N VAL A 812 21.32 -6.11 13.94
CA VAL A 812 21.64 -5.96 15.38
C VAL A 812 20.50 -6.51 16.24
N GLU A 813 19.24 -6.19 15.90
CA GLU A 813 18.05 -6.74 16.59
C GLU A 813 17.97 -8.27 16.52
N ALA A 814 18.49 -8.87 15.45
CA ALA A 814 18.60 -10.33 15.30
C ALA A 814 19.75 -10.95 16.11
N GLY A 815 20.60 -10.14 16.75
CA GLY A 815 21.65 -10.60 17.67
C GLY A 815 23.07 -10.46 17.14
N MET A 816 23.30 -9.85 15.96
CA MET A 816 24.65 -9.56 15.49
C MET A 816 25.31 -8.41 16.26
N SER A 817 26.62 -8.50 16.49
CA SER A 817 27.37 -7.37 17.05
C SER A 817 27.44 -6.20 16.05
N THR A 818 27.50 -4.96 16.54
CA THR A 818 27.68 -3.76 15.70
C THR A 818 28.93 -3.84 14.82
N VAL A 819 30.02 -4.41 15.36
CA VAL A 819 31.26 -4.66 14.61
C VAL A 819 31.00 -5.60 13.43
N ASP A 820 30.30 -6.71 13.64
CA ASP A 820 30.03 -7.68 12.57
C ASP A 820 29.03 -7.15 11.55
N VAL A 821 28.06 -6.33 11.97
CA VAL A 821 27.12 -5.63 11.06
C VAL A 821 27.85 -4.61 10.17
N LEU A 822 28.80 -3.85 10.71
CA LEU A 822 29.63 -2.97 9.87
C LEU A 822 30.51 -3.77 8.92
N ARG A 823 31.02 -4.92 9.35
CA ARG A 823 31.81 -5.82 8.48
C ARG A 823 30.95 -6.42 7.37
N SER A 824 29.71 -6.79 7.64
CA SER A 824 28.76 -7.29 6.63
C SER A 824 28.36 -6.22 5.62
N ALA A 825 28.56 -4.94 5.91
CA ALA A 825 28.33 -3.83 5.00
C ALA A 825 29.60 -3.31 4.31
N THR A 826 30.79 -3.83 4.63
CA THR A 826 32.08 -3.30 4.13
C THR A 826 33.03 -4.41 3.66
N VAL A 827 33.87 -4.94 4.54
CA VAL A 827 34.95 -5.87 4.19
C VAL A 827 34.44 -7.25 3.77
N LEU A 828 33.31 -7.72 4.28
CA LEU A 828 32.78 -9.04 3.90
C LEU A 828 32.20 -9.03 2.48
N PRO A 829 31.33 -8.08 2.08
CA PRO A 829 30.90 -8.01 0.69
C PRO A 829 32.07 -7.84 -0.27
N ALA A 830 33.04 -6.97 0.05
CA ALA A 830 34.23 -6.80 -0.79
C ALA A 830 34.99 -8.12 -1.00
N LYS A 831 35.15 -8.92 0.07
CA LYS A 831 35.77 -10.24 -0.02
C LYS A 831 34.96 -11.21 -0.89
N TYR A 832 33.67 -11.39 -0.62
CA TYR A 832 32.85 -12.45 -1.25
C TYR A 832 32.42 -12.12 -2.68
N TRP A 833 32.43 -10.83 -3.05
CA TRP A 833 32.25 -10.38 -4.42
C TRP A 833 33.56 -10.19 -5.20
N GLY A 834 34.72 -10.47 -4.57
CA GLY A 834 36.02 -10.37 -5.24
C GLY A 834 36.51 -8.94 -5.50
N LEU A 835 35.95 -7.95 -4.82
CA LEU A 835 36.36 -6.55 -4.92
C LEU A 835 37.63 -6.31 -4.10
N SER A 836 38.78 -6.53 -4.73
CA SER A 836 40.08 -6.41 -4.07
C SER A 836 40.52 -4.96 -3.83
N ASP A 837 39.89 -3.98 -4.46
CA ASP A 837 40.25 -2.57 -4.44
C ASP A 837 39.58 -1.76 -3.31
N ARG A 838 38.55 -2.28 -2.62
CA ARG A 838 37.74 -1.51 -1.64
C ARG A 838 37.32 -2.33 -0.41
N GLY A 839 36.43 -1.77 0.42
CA GLY A 839 35.86 -2.41 1.60
C GLY A 839 36.68 -2.25 2.89
N VAL A 840 37.87 -1.64 2.81
CA VAL A 840 38.72 -1.27 3.94
C VAL A 840 39.43 0.05 3.65
N ILE A 841 39.71 0.85 4.68
CA ILE A 841 40.50 2.08 4.56
C ILE A 841 41.99 1.71 4.66
N ALA A 842 42.65 1.57 3.51
CA ALA A 842 44.08 1.25 3.41
C ALA A 842 44.72 1.87 2.17
N LEU A 843 46.04 2.11 2.22
CA LEU A 843 46.79 2.71 1.11
C LEU A 843 46.58 1.95 -0.21
N GLY A 844 46.39 2.70 -1.29
CA GLY A 844 46.19 2.16 -2.64
C GLY A 844 44.80 1.55 -2.89
N LYS A 845 43.92 1.51 -1.89
CA LYS A 845 42.51 1.12 -2.08
C LYS A 845 41.71 2.29 -2.66
N ARG A 846 40.64 1.97 -3.38
CA ARG A 846 39.65 2.93 -3.89
C ARG A 846 39.10 3.76 -2.72
N ALA A 847 39.06 5.07 -2.91
CA ALA A 847 38.61 6.04 -1.91
C ALA A 847 37.07 6.11 -1.85
N ASP A 848 36.46 4.99 -1.44
CA ASP A 848 35.06 4.91 -1.07
C ASP A 848 34.93 5.08 0.44
N LEU A 849 34.44 6.25 0.88
CA LEU A 849 34.52 6.67 2.28
C LEU A 849 33.23 7.33 2.75
N ILE A 850 32.91 7.16 4.03
CA ILE A 850 31.78 7.82 4.70
C ILE A 850 32.31 8.44 5.98
N LEU A 851 32.11 9.75 6.15
CA LEU A 851 32.36 10.44 7.42
C LEU A 851 31.04 10.56 8.18
N ILE A 852 30.99 10.06 9.41
CA ILE A 852 29.84 10.16 10.30
C ILE A 852 30.18 10.83 11.62
N GLY A 853 29.20 11.49 12.26
CA GLY A 853 29.42 12.23 13.51
C GLY A 853 29.44 11.39 14.79
N GLY A 854 28.86 10.18 14.78
CA GLY A 854 28.73 9.31 15.95
C GLY A 854 29.60 8.06 15.93
N ASP A 855 29.60 7.31 17.03
CA ASP A 855 30.34 6.04 17.17
C ASP A 855 29.45 4.82 16.84
N PRO A 856 29.60 4.22 15.65
CA PRO A 856 28.71 3.15 15.19
C PRO A 856 28.96 1.81 15.90
N LEU A 857 30.05 1.70 16.68
CA LEU A 857 30.30 0.52 17.51
C LEU A 857 29.45 0.53 18.78
N VAL A 858 29.06 1.72 19.24
CA VAL A 858 28.19 1.93 20.41
C VAL A 858 26.72 1.88 19.98
N ASP A 859 26.36 2.57 18.90
CA ASP A 859 25.00 2.62 18.39
C ASP A 859 24.99 2.61 16.85
N ILE A 860 24.48 1.53 16.27
CA ILE A 860 24.47 1.35 14.80
C ILE A 860 23.67 2.46 14.09
N ASN A 861 22.73 3.13 14.79
CA ASN A 861 21.94 4.22 14.23
C ASN A 861 22.77 5.44 13.84
N THR A 862 23.96 5.62 14.42
CA THR A 862 24.83 6.75 14.08
C THR A 862 25.35 6.66 12.65
N THR A 863 25.23 5.51 11.98
CA THR A 863 25.52 5.37 10.55
C THR A 863 24.67 6.32 9.68
N ARG A 864 23.52 6.79 10.18
CA ARG A 864 22.68 7.80 9.50
C ARG A 864 23.19 9.24 9.63
N ASP A 865 24.07 9.52 10.60
CA ASP A 865 24.61 10.87 10.81
C ASP A 865 25.76 11.16 9.83
N ILE A 866 25.50 10.97 8.54
CA ILE A 866 26.44 11.15 7.45
C ILE A 866 26.73 12.65 7.29
N LYS A 867 28.00 12.99 7.40
CA LYS A 867 28.51 14.34 7.13
C LYS A 867 28.99 14.48 5.71
N CYS A 868 29.57 13.41 5.16
CA CYS A 868 30.13 13.42 3.83
C CYS A 868 30.32 12.00 3.29
N VAL A 869 30.20 11.86 1.96
CA VAL A 869 30.42 10.61 1.22
C VAL A 869 31.40 10.89 0.09
N TRP A 870 32.34 9.97 -0.11
CA TRP A 870 33.23 9.94 -1.27
C TRP A 870 33.04 8.63 -2.03
N VAL A 871 32.93 8.73 -3.36
CA VAL A 871 32.96 7.57 -4.26
C VAL A 871 34.11 7.73 -5.23
N ALA A 872 35.05 6.78 -5.20
CA ALA A 872 36.33 6.89 -5.92
C ALA A 872 36.99 8.26 -5.72
N GLY A 873 36.98 8.80 -4.49
CA GLY A 873 37.58 10.10 -4.16
C GLY A 873 36.80 11.34 -4.61
N ASP A 874 35.74 11.21 -5.41
CA ASP A 874 34.84 12.33 -5.68
C ASP A 874 33.89 12.51 -4.49
N ARG A 875 33.86 13.71 -3.95
CA ARG A 875 32.98 14.07 -2.84
C ARG A 875 31.57 14.36 -3.35
N LEU A 876 30.56 13.81 -2.68
CA LEU A 876 29.17 14.22 -2.90
C LEU A 876 28.95 15.60 -2.26
N ASP A 877 28.68 16.62 -3.08
CA ASP A 877 28.32 17.95 -2.57
C ASP A 877 26.86 17.92 -2.06
N SER A 878 26.67 18.43 -0.84
CA SER A 878 25.43 18.38 -0.05
C SER A 878 24.29 19.23 -0.62
#